data_AF-A0A9N9SFK7-F1
#
_entry.id   AF-A0A9N9SFK7-F1
#
_cell.length_a   1.000
_cell.length_b   1.000
_cell.length_c   1.000
_cell.angle_alpha   90.00
_cell.angle_beta   90.00
_cell.angle_gamma   90.00
#
_symmetry.space_group_name_H-M   'P 1'
#
loop_
_entity.id
_entity.type
_entity.pdbx_description
1 polymer ?
#
loop_
_entity_poly.entity_id
_entity_poly.type
_entity_poly.pdbx_seq_one_letter_code
_entity_poly.pdbx_strand_id
1 'polypeptide(L)'
;MDLYDSIIQVAAPRKRDPLIMDTIVPDDVSGIEEADDKYCPTEIQEFYKGANVFITGSTGFLGKILLEKLLRSCPEVSTLYVLVRNKKGKNLHTRVEEIFDDAIFDRLRRKSPKFRHKVVGVAGDCSLPDLGLSVHDKKLLQDEVNIIFHVAATVRFDEKLKTAIAINVRATQDILHLASGMSRLEAVIHVSTAFANCTSKVIEEKIYPTTIDYRKLIAMSETLTDKMLDNLQPMLLDKYPNTYAYTKQVAEDVVRQCGEGLPVGIIRPSIVVSTYREPIKGWINNMYGATGVATGAGIGLIRTLHCDPDSNANIIPVDMCVNSMIAEAWDVSNRFREAKEADTAYEIPICNFESSCDNPITWKYFMFSSVQNGMRAPSAKAIWYFSFRLQKSYLLYFLTTLLIHTIPAIIVDGALLCIGKQPKMMKVYSKIHKFSSVISYFATQTWIFKSDYAQKLCHKMSDMDNEIFFSDLKKLDWEEFFNQYLFGVRTYLIKDPTDNIEEALVRWRRLYWAHITLKTVLGFLLLRLCWYILSLVFGRRCNIDMIVEDLQVSLETFSVMKPLLLTSRLFGLFPISYKRFGAYYRLKWSNIYAIYSYLLSLTLIIWTLTGMMRDMKEVAENSLRMTNTKTEFVTCCDISIVILIVCFGIITLPFKIRKFWKLMNCLNQADKMIPIKSPRKFTMASIYFLLIVISTFSILFSCDIVSWFRKLNEAGRNPFTYFREYLGFYFLYAIVIMKGVFFWHVVFLIKIKISLLNNNLLDIKHRASTNAHINAMELVGQRSLDVISTTTTLQFLSSSVTNELKFESSKTLVKEFMALTKYHEKIVEAVDIVNNSIEYGIHHKKTLNILCDLLTCELDEELKKVVTLFSLQHSYCKLKFSSCGYFKINRSLLTSVN
;
A
#
# COMPACT_ATOMS: atom_id res chain seq x y z
N MET A 1 -18.43 9.52 -3.82
CA MET A 1 -19.23 10.33 -2.88
C MET A 1 -20.62 9.74 -2.74
N ASP A 2 -21.19 9.19 -3.82
CA ASP A 2 -22.53 8.61 -3.88
C ASP A 2 -22.84 7.49 -2.85
N LEU A 3 -21.84 6.69 -2.45
CA LEU A 3 -22.00 5.68 -1.38
C LEU A 3 -22.13 6.30 0.02
N TYR A 4 -21.58 7.50 0.24
CA TYR A 4 -21.67 8.21 1.52
C TYR A 4 -23.01 8.93 1.63
N ASP A 5 -23.52 9.48 0.52
CA ASP A 5 -24.82 10.18 0.49
C ASP A 5 -26.01 9.22 0.60
N SER A 6 -25.91 8.02 0.03
CA SER A 6 -26.91 6.96 0.23
C SER A 6 -26.93 6.41 1.68
N ILE A 7 -25.78 6.37 2.37
CA ILE A 7 -25.70 6.04 3.80
C ILE A 7 -26.31 7.15 4.67
N ILE A 8 -26.15 8.42 4.30
CA ILE A 8 -26.75 9.56 5.03
C ILE A 8 -28.28 9.58 4.85
N GLN A 9 -28.81 9.23 3.68
CA GLN A 9 -30.26 9.17 3.46
C GLN A 9 -30.96 8.08 4.29
N VAL A 10 -30.26 6.99 4.64
CA VAL A 10 -30.78 5.93 5.53
C VAL A 10 -30.70 6.33 7.01
N ALA A 11 -29.82 7.28 7.37
CA ALA A 11 -29.68 7.81 8.73
C ALA A 11 -30.73 8.89 9.09
N ALA A 12 -31.55 9.34 8.13
CA ALA A 12 -32.69 10.21 8.39
C ALA A 12 -33.86 9.40 8.98
N PRO A 13 -34.59 9.91 9.99
CA PRO A 13 -35.68 9.19 10.63
C PRO A 13 -36.84 9.02 9.65
N ARG A 14 -36.90 7.90 8.93
CA ARG A 14 -38.14 7.47 8.27
C ARG A 14 -39.09 6.96 9.35
N LYS A 15 -40.34 7.43 9.28
CA LYS A 15 -41.44 6.93 10.10
C LYS A 15 -41.46 5.40 10.04
N ARG A 16 -41.57 4.77 11.21
CA ARG A 16 -41.77 3.32 11.38
C ARG A 16 -42.90 2.87 10.46
N ASP A 17 -42.63 1.91 9.58
CA ASP A 17 -43.68 1.00 9.12
C ASP A 17 -43.84 -0.06 10.22
N PRO A 18 -45.01 -0.16 10.88
CA PRO A 18 -45.21 -1.11 11.97
C PRO A 18 -45.23 -2.59 11.53
N LEU A 19 -45.17 -2.87 10.22
CA LEU A 19 -45.53 -4.19 9.68
C LEU A 19 -44.39 -5.23 9.56
N ILE A 20 -43.17 -4.94 10.00
CA ILE A 20 -42.00 -5.83 9.73
C ILE A 20 -41.46 -6.50 11.01
N MET A 21 -42.08 -6.30 12.17
CA MET A 21 -41.65 -6.93 13.42
C MET A 21 -42.24 -8.32 13.67
N ASP A 22 -43.20 -8.78 12.85
CA ASP A 22 -43.86 -10.08 12.98
C ASP A 22 -43.23 -11.21 12.14
N THR A 23 -42.00 -11.05 11.63
CA THR A 23 -41.35 -12.09 10.78
C THR A 23 -40.17 -12.80 11.42
N ILE A 24 -40.05 -12.73 12.76
CA ILE A 24 -39.40 -13.79 13.54
C ILE A 24 -40.50 -14.64 14.17
N VAL A 25 -41.42 -15.12 13.33
CA VAL A 25 -42.32 -16.21 13.68
C VAL A 25 -41.58 -17.49 13.28
N PRO A 26 -41.41 -18.49 14.16
CA PRO A 26 -41.01 -19.81 13.70
C PRO A 26 -42.10 -20.26 12.75
N ASP A 27 -41.82 -20.37 11.44
CA ASP A 27 -42.77 -20.74 10.38
C ASP A 27 -43.92 -21.58 10.95
N ASP A 28 -45.01 -20.90 11.30
CA ASP A 28 -46.26 -21.54 11.62
C ASP A 28 -46.87 -21.76 10.25
N VAL A 29 -46.50 -22.89 9.66
CA VAL A 29 -47.27 -23.47 8.56
C VAL A 29 -48.54 -24.05 9.19
N SER A 30 -49.35 -23.19 9.79
CA SER A 30 -50.74 -23.44 10.13
C SER A 30 -51.57 -23.08 8.90
N GLY A 31 -51.51 -23.95 7.89
CA GLY A 31 -52.16 -23.72 6.61
C GLY A 31 -52.05 -24.86 5.61
N ILE A 32 -51.67 -26.06 6.06
CA ILE A 32 -51.95 -27.29 5.32
C ILE A 32 -52.90 -28.06 6.22
N GLU A 33 -54.19 -27.78 6.05
CA GLU A 33 -55.24 -28.72 6.43
C GLU A 33 -54.89 -30.08 5.85
N GLU A 34 -55.11 -31.12 6.66
CA GLU A 34 -54.98 -32.53 6.29
C GLU A 34 -55.88 -32.83 5.09
N ALA A 35 -55.34 -32.70 3.89
CA ALA A 35 -55.76 -33.50 2.76
C ALA A 35 -55.05 -34.84 2.89
N ASP A 36 -55.83 -35.91 3.00
CA ASP A 36 -55.44 -37.31 3.04
C ASP A 36 -54.88 -37.76 1.67
N ASP A 37 -53.95 -36.98 1.11
CA ASP A 37 -53.24 -37.29 -0.12
C ASP A 37 -52.19 -38.35 0.20
N LYS A 38 -52.48 -39.56 -0.29
CA LYS A 38 -51.62 -40.73 -0.27
C LYS A 38 -50.15 -40.33 -0.54
N TYR A 39 -49.34 -40.31 0.52
CA TYR A 39 -47.90 -40.02 0.44
C TYR A 39 -47.25 -40.88 -0.64
N CYS A 40 -46.85 -40.24 -1.74
CA CYS A 40 -46.18 -40.89 -2.87
C CYS A 40 -44.74 -40.37 -2.89
N PRO A 41 -43.74 -41.18 -2.49
CA PRO A 41 -42.35 -40.73 -2.48
C PRO A 41 -41.89 -40.38 -3.90
N THR A 42 -41.12 -39.31 -4.02
CA THR A 42 -40.44 -38.94 -5.27
C THR A 42 -39.31 -39.92 -5.60
N GLU A 43 -38.69 -39.82 -6.78
CA GLU A 43 -37.61 -40.73 -7.19
C GLU A 43 -36.41 -40.68 -6.25
N ILE A 44 -36.03 -39.49 -5.79
CA ILE A 44 -34.94 -39.35 -4.81
C ILE A 44 -35.37 -39.90 -3.46
N GLN A 45 -36.61 -39.64 -3.01
CA GLN A 45 -37.09 -40.21 -1.74
C GLN A 45 -37.14 -41.74 -1.77
N GLU A 46 -37.55 -42.33 -2.90
CA GLU A 46 -37.57 -43.79 -3.09
C GLU A 46 -36.15 -44.36 -3.11
N PHE A 47 -35.16 -43.65 -3.66
CA PHE A 47 -33.76 -44.04 -3.59
C PHE A 47 -33.21 -44.12 -2.15
N TYR A 48 -33.65 -43.24 -1.25
CA TYR A 48 -33.25 -43.27 0.16
C TYR A 48 -34.13 -44.17 1.03
N LYS A 49 -35.21 -44.74 0.49
CA LYS A 49 -36.14 -45.57 1.25
C LYS A 49 -35.47 -46.87 1.68
N GLY A 50 -35.49 -47.15 2.98
CA GLY A 50 -34.81 -48.30 3.56
C GLY A 50 -33.28 -48.22 3.51
N ALA A 51 -32.69 -47.15 2.96
CA ALA A 51 -31.25 -47.03 2.82
C ALA A 51 -30.56 -46.80 4.17
N ASN A 52 -29.36 -47.34 4.30
CA ASN A 52 -28.44 -47.06 5.40
C ASN A 52 -27.35 -46.10 4.90
N VAL A 53 -27.23 -44.93 5.53
CA VAL A 53 -26.33 -43.86 5.08
C VAL A 53 -25.22 -43.65 6.11
N PHE A 54 -23.96 -43.62 5.66
CA PHE A 54 -22.81 -43.28 6.48
C PHE A 54 -22.34 -41.85 6.21
N ILE A 55 -22.31 -41.01 7.25
CA ILE A 55 -21.92 -39.60 7.14
C ILE A 55 -20.69 -39.35 8.01
N THR A 56 -19.60 -38.95 7.36
CA THR A 56 -18.47 -38.35 8.06
C THR A 56 -18.67 -36.85 8.22
N GLY A 57 -18.19 -36.24 9.30
CA GLY A 57 -18.29 -34.79 9.48
C GLY A 57 -19.70 -34.29 9.84
N SER A 58 -20.59 -35.17 10.29
CA SER A 58 -21.97 -34.87 10.74
C SER A 58 -22.06 -33.82 11.86
N THR A 59 -21.00 -33.67 12.66
CA THR A 59 -20.91 -32.63 13.72
C THR A 59 -20.55 -31.24 13.19
N GLY A 60 -20.13 -31.14 11.92
CA GLY A 60 -19.71 -29.90 11.26
C GLY A 60 -20.87 -29.09 10.67
N PHE A 61 -20.56 -27.99 9.97
CA PHE A 61 -21.56 -27.10 9.40
C PHE A 61 -22.44 -27.77 8.34
N LEU A 62 -21.83 -28.25 7.25
CA LEU A 62 -22.52 -28.89 6.13
C LEU A 62 -23.15 -30.22 6.55
N GLY A 63 -22.41 -31.05 7.30
CA GLY A 63 -22.87 -32.38 7.75
C GLY A 63 -24.09 -32.35 8.68
N LYS A 64 -24.25 -31.30 9.49
CA LYS A 64 -25.45 -31.11 10.34
C LYS A 64 -26.71 -30.87 9.50
N ILE A 65 -26.60 -30.03 8.47
CA ILE A 65 -27.72 -29.73 7.57
C ILE A 65 -28.05 -30.94 6.71
N LEU A 66 -27.04 -31.68 6.25
CA LEU A 66 -27.24 -32.96 5.57
C LEU A 66 -28.00 -33.97 6.44
N LEU A 67 -27.59 -34.13 7.70
CA LEU A 67 -28.26 -35.03 8.64
C LEU A 67 -29.72 -34.61 8.87
N GLU A 68 -29.96 -33.32 9.12
CA GLU A 68 -31.33 -32.77 9.29
C GLU A 68 -32.19 -33.00 8.04
N LYS A 69 -31.63 -32.69 6.86
CA LYS A 69 -32.34 -32.78 5.60
C LYS A 69 -32.73 -34.21 5.25
N LEU A 70 -31.83 -35.17 5.43
CA LEU A 70 -32.12 -36.59 5.22
C LEU A 70 -33.22 -37.08 6.17
N LEU A 71 -33.14 -36.72 7.47
CA LEU A 71 -34.16 -37.12 8.45
C LEU A 71 -35.55 -36.53 8.15
N ARG A 72 -35.59 -35.30 7.63
CA ARG A 72 -36.85 -34.57 7.39
C ARG A 72 -37.47 -34.88 6.03
N SER A 73 -36.65 -34.95 4.98
CA SER A 73 -37.12 -35.08 3.59
C SER A 73 -37.05 -36.51 3.08
N CYS A 74 -36.30 -37.42 3.72
CA CYS A 74 -36.29 -38.84 3.42
C CYS A 74 -36.77 -39.63 4.65
N PRO A 75 -38.04 -39.49 5.07
CA PRO A 75 -38.53 -40.02 6.34
C PRO A 75 -38.50 -41.55 6.40
N GLU A 76 -38.33 -42.26 5.28
CA GLU A 76 -38.22 -43.72 5.20
C GLU A 76 -36.77 -44.24 5.18
N VAL A 77 -35.77 -43.36 5.35
CA VAL A 77 -34.38 -43.82 5.55
C VAL A 77 -34.29 -44.75 6.76
N SER A 78 -33.53 -45.84 6.64
CA SER A 78 -33.44 -46.85 7.71
C SER A 78 -32.55 -46.34 8.85
N THR A 79 -31.24 -46.24 8.60
CA THR A 79 -30.25 -45.84 9.61
C THR A 79 -29.25 -44.84 9.04
N LEU A 80 -28.98 -43.78 9.79
CA LEU A 80 -27.95 -42.78 9.53
C LEU A 80 -26.78 -43.03 10.50
N TYR A 81 -25.73 -43.68 10.01
CA TYR A 81 -24.50 -43.88 10.75
C TYR A 81 -23.66 -42.61 10.71
N VAL A 82 -23.31 -42.06 11.87
CA VAL A 82 -22.55 -40.80 11.96
C VAL A 82 -21.18 -41.03 12.61
N LEU A 83 -20.11 -40.70 11.87
CA LEU A 83 -18.74 -40.80 12.42
C LEU A 83 -18.49 -39.68 13.43
N VAL A 84 -18.25 -40.05 14.68
CA VAL A 84 -18.09 -39.12 15.80
C VAL A 84 -16.75 -39.35 16.50
N ARG A 85 -15.97 -38.27 16.58
CA ARG A 85 -14.71 -38.26 17.33
C ARG A 85 -14.93 -38.41 18.82
N ASN A 86 -14.12 -39.27 19.42
CA ASN A 86 -13.99 -39.41 20.86
C ASN A 86 -13.54 -38.09 21.49
N LYS A 87 -14.16 -37.72 22.63
CA LYS A 87 -13.81 -36.53 23.39
C LYS A 87 -13.65 -36.89 24.85
N LYS A 88 -12.55 -36.45 25.47
CA LYS A 88 -12.26 -36.74 26.88
C LYS A 88 -13.46 -36.31 27.76
N GLY A 89 -13.97 -37.25 28.55
CA GLY A 89 -15.10 -37.03 29.47
C GLY A 89 -16.49 -37.03 28.83
N LYS A 90 -16.64 -37.39 27.54
CA LYS A 90 -17.96 -37.59 26.90
C LYS A 90 -17.99 -38.94 26.20
N ASN A 91 -19.05 -39.73 26.45
CA ASN A 91 -19.27 -40.96 25.71
C ASN A 91 -19.86 -40.66 24.31
N LEU A 92 -19.89 -41.66 23.44
CA LEU A 92 -20.36 -41.56 22.05
C LEU A 92 -21.82 -41.10 21.97
N HIS A 93 -22.69 -41.69 22.80
CA HIS A 93 -24.12 -41.36 22.86
C HIS A 93 -24.35 -39.89 23.19
N THR A 94 -23.72 -39.36 24.24
CA THR A 94 -23.82 -37.94 24.62
C THR A 94 -23.35 -37.03 23.48
N ARG A 95 -22.32 -37.42 22.74
CA ARG A 95 -21.80 -36.64 21.61
C ARG A 95 -22.78 -36.58 20.44
N VAL A 96 -23.53 -37.66 20.20
CA VAL A 96 -24.59 -37.70 19.18
C VAL A 96 -25.78 -36.86 19.64
N GLU A 97 -26.22 -36.99 20.89
CA GLU A 97 -27.32 -36.20 21.43
C GLU A 97 -27.05 -34.69 21.37
N GLU A 98 -25.81 -34.26 21.66
CA GLU A 98 -25.39 -32.86 21.53
C GLU A 98 -25.50 -32.29 20.11
N ILE A 99 -25.52 -33.13 19.07
CA ILE A 99 -25.78 -32.65 17.69
C ILE A 99 -27.20 -32.12 17.61
N PHE A 100 -28.14 -32.83 18.25
CA PHE A 100 -29.55 -32.53 18.18
C PHE A 100 -29.91 -31.30 19.00
N ASP A 101 -29.15 -30.87 20.01
CA ASP A 101 -29.45 -29.65 20.79
C ASP A 101 -29.48 -28.35 19.94
N ASP A 102 -28.99 -28.39 18.71
CA ASP A 102 -29.02 -27.25 17.78
C ASP A 102 -30.47 -26.91 17.34
N ALA A 103 -30.72 -25.63 17.06
CA ALA A 103 -32.04 -25.13 16.71
C ALA A 103 -32.56 -25.72 15.39
N ILE A 104 -31.67 -26.08 14.46
CA ILE A 104 -32.06 -26.68 13.17
C ILE A 104 -32.89 -27.96 13.32
N PHE A 105 -32.77 -28.67 14.45
CA PHE A 105 -33.55 -29.87 14.72
C PHE A 105 -34.89 -29.59 15.42
N ASP A 106 -35.25 -28.33 15.72
CA ASP A 106 -36.52 -27.98 16.40
C ASP A 106 -37.76 -28.41 15.59
N ARG A 107 -37.71 -28.27 14.26
CA ARG A 107 -38.80 -28.72 13.39
C ARG A 107 -38.96 -30.24 13.46
N LEU A 108 -37.85 -30.99 13.41
CA LEU A 108 -37.85 -32.44 13.54
C LEU A 108 -38.33 -32.90 14.93
N ARG A 109 -37.91 -32.23 16.01
CA ARG A 109 -38.39 -32.49 17.37
C ARG A 109 -39.91 -32.42 17.47
N ARG A 110 -40.52 -31.43 16.83
CA ARG A 110 -41.97 -31.22 16.83
C ARG A 110 -42.70 -32.21 15.93
N LYS A 111 -42.24 -32.40 14.69
CA LYS A 111 -42.96 -33.17 13.66
C LYS A 111 -42.66 -34.67 13.64
N SER A 112 -41.48 -35.10 14.08
CA SER A 112 -41.06 -36.50 14.08
C SER A 112 -40.24 -36.82 15.34
N PRO A 113 -40.83 -36.83 16.55
CA PRO A 113 -40.09 -36.90 17.81
C PRO A 113 -39.20 -38.16 17.96
N LYS A 114 -39.46 -39.21 17.18
CA LYS A 114 -38.67 -40.46 17.15
C LYS A 114 -37.51 -40.45 16.15
N PHE A 115 -37.22 -39.34 15.47
CA PHE A 115 -36.17 -39.26 14.45
C PHE A 115 -34.79 -39.71 14.97
N ARG A 116 -34.51 -39.52 16.27
CA ARG A 116 -33.24 -39.88 16.90
C ARG A 116 -32.92 -41.38 16.82
N HIS A 117 -33.94 -42.25 16.83
CA HIS A 117 -33.74 -43.70 16.75
C HIS A 117 -33.11 -44.15 15.43
N LYS A 118 -33.18 -43.32 14.39
CA LYS A 118 -32.55 -43.58 13.10
C LYS A 118 -31.08 -43.20 13.07
N VAL A 119 -30.54 -42.55 14.09
CA VAL A 119 -29.15 -42.06 14.07
C VAL A 119 -28.30 -42.91 15.00
N VAL A 120 -27.27 -43.55 14.44
CA VAL A 120 -26.33 -44.40 15.17
C VAL A 120 -24.95 -43.75 15.12
N GLY A 121 -24.39 -43.43 16.29
CA GLY A 121 -23.02 -42.96 16.39
C GLY A 121 -22.03 -44.08 16.15
N VAL A 122 -21.00 -43.83 15.33
CA VAL A 122 -19.85 -44.71 15.16
C VAL A 122 -18.60 -43.98 15.65
N ALA A 123 -17.86 -44.57 16.57
CA ALA A 123 -16.65 -43.96 17.10
C ALA A 123 -15.53 -44.01 16.06
N GLY A 124 -14.95 -42.85 15.74
CA GLY A 124 -13.79 -42.78 14.85
C GLY A 124 -13.29 -41.36 14.61
N ASP A 125 -12.12 -41.26 13.99
CA ASP A 125 -11.43 -40.01 13.69
C ASP A 125 -10.68 -40.11 12.35
N CYS A 126 -11.02 -39.24 11.41
CA CYS A 126 -10.37 -39.16 10.09
C CYS A 126 -8.85 -38.89 10.19
N SER A 127 -8.35 -38.35 11.32
CA SER A 127 -6.91 -38.16 11.52
C SER A 127 -6.16 -39.44 11.88
N LEU A 128 -6.86 -40.55 12.17
CA LEU A 128 -6.28 -41.87 12.49
C LEU A 128 -6.35 -42.84 11.30
N PRO A 129 -5.42 -43.82 11.20
CA PRO A 129 -5.49 -44.93 10.23
C PRO A 129 -6.81 -45.68 10.30
N ASP A 130 -7.33 -46.12 9.14
CA ASP A 130 -8.62 -46.83 9.04
C ASP A 130 -9.78 -46.06 9.72
N LEU A 131 -9.70 -44.72 9.70
CA LEU A 131 -10.63 -43.81 10.39
C LEU A 131 -10.73 -44.04 11.91
N GLY A 132 -9.79 -44.79 12.51
CA GLY A 132 -9.86 -45.21 13.91
C GLY A 132 -11.04 -46.12 14.25
N LEU A 133 -11.61 -46.81 13.26
CA LEU A 133 -12.74 -47.72 13.46
C LEU A 133 -12.32 -48.98 14.18
N SER A 134 -13.22 -49.53 15.01
CA SER A 134 -13.06 -50.89 15.50
C SER A 134 -13.29 -51.90 14.37
N VAL A 135 -12.75 -53.12 14.49
CA VAL A 135 -13.00 -54.19 13.53
C VAL A 135 -14.51 -54.49 13.40
N HIS A 136 -15.24 -54.39 14.52
CA HIS A 136 -16.68 -54.57 14.56
C HIS A 136 -17.42 -53.47 13.78
N ASP A 137 -17.12 -52.20 14.05
CA ASP A 137 -17.76 -51.07 13.36
C ASP A 137 -17.42 -51.06 11.86
N LYS A 138 -16.17 -51.38 11.49
CA LYS A 138 -15.74 -51.52 10.10
C LYS A 138 -16.60 -52.56 9.38
N LYS A 139 -16.81 -53.73 10.00
CA LYS A 139 -17.62 -54.81 9.44
C LYS A 139 -19.10 -54.43 9.36
N LEU A 140 -19.66 -53.82 10.41
CA LEU A 140 -21.02 -53.28 10.43
C LEU A 140 -21.27 -52.32 9.27
N LEU A 141 -20.37 -51.36 9.07
CA LEU A 141 -20.48 -50.40 7.97
C LEU A 141 -20.38 -51.11 6.61
N GLN A 142 -19.49 -52.09 6.46
CA GLN A 142 -19.34 -52.85 5.21
C GLN A 142 -20.58 -53.68 4.84
N ASP A 143 -21.27 -54.24 5.84
CA ASP A 143 -22.41 -55.13 5.62
C ASP A 143 -23.72 -54.36 5.42
N GLU A 144 -23.88 -53.23 6.09
CA GLU A 144 -25.17 -52.53 6.17
C GLU A 144 -25.27 -51.28 5.28
N VAL A 145 -24.19 -50.53 5.04
CA VAL A 145 -24.27 -49.19 4.41
C VAL A 145 -24.48 -49.27 2.90
N ASN A 146 -25.39 -48.43 2.40
CA ASN A 146 -25.66 -48.24 0.99
C ASN A 146 -25.02 -46.97 0.43
N ILE A 147 -25.02 -45.88 1.21
CA ILE A 147 -24.65 -44.55 0.72
C ILE A 147 -23.64 -43.92 1.67
N ILE A 148 -22.54 -43.36 1.14
CA ILE A 148 -21.54 -42.65 1.93
C ILE A 148 -21.51 -41.18 1.55
N PHE A 149 -21.60 -40.29 2.54
CA PHE A 149 -21.25 -38.88 2.40
C PHE A 149 -19.95 -38.59 3.13
N HIS A 150 -18.87 -38.39 2.37
CA HIS A 150 -17.57 -37.99 2.91
C HIS A 150 -17.45 -36.47 2.99
N VAL A 151 -17.96 -35.89 4.09
CA VAL A 151 -17.97 -34.44 4.34
C VAL A 151 -16.84 -33.99 5.29
N ALA A 152 -16.24 -34.90 6.05
CA ALA A 152 -15.19 -34.56 7.00
C ALA A 152 -13.96 -33.95 6.31
N ALA A 153 -13.54 -32.77 6.78
CA ALA A 153 -12.32 -32.11 6.33
C ALA A 153 -11.80 -31.14 7.40
N THR A 154 -10.50 -30.83 7.36
CA THR A 154 -9.99 -29.61 7.98
C THR A 154 -10.05 -28.48 6.95
N VAL A 155 -10.88 -27.48 7.23
CA VAL A 155 -11.13 -26.32 6.35
C VAL A 155 -10.33 -25.08 6.74
N ARG A 156 -9.37 -25.24 7.66
CA ARG A 156 -8.49 -24.16 8.11
C ARG A 156 -7.33 -24.01 7.14
N PHE A 157 -7.19 -22.83 6.57
CA PHE A 157 -6.12 -22.53 5.61
C PHE A 157 -4.71 -22.49 6.25
N ASP A 158 -4.62 -22.40 7.58
CA ASP A 158 -3.37 -22.41 8.35
C ASP A 158 -3.17 -23.71 9.15
N GLU A 159 -3.89 -24.78 8.81
CA GLU A 159 -3.69 -26.09 9.44
C GLU A 159 -2.32 -26.67 9.09
N LYS A 160 -1.70 -27.37 10.05
CA LYS A 160 -0.43 -28.07 9.82
C LYS A 160 -0.58 -29.07 8.68
N LEU A 161 0.39 -29.08 7.76
CA LEU A 161 0.33 -29.92 6.56
C LEU A 161 0.14 -31.42 6.90
N LYS A 162 0.83 -31.93 7.92
CA LYS A 162 0.66 -33.34 8.38
C LYS A 162 -0.79 -33.67 8.75
N THR A 163 -1.42 -32.80 9.53
CA THR A 163 -2.81 -32.95 9.96
C THR A 163 -3.77 -32.81 8.78
N ALA A 164 -3.50 -31.88 7.85
CA ALA A 164 -4.28 -31.71 6.64
C ALA A 164 -4.19 -32.93 5.71
N ILE A 165 -3.01 -33.53 5.53
CA ILE A 165 -2.81 -34.77 4.76
C ILE A 165 -3.57 -35.93 5.41
N ALA A 166 -3.45 -36.12 6.73
CA ALA A 166 -4.15 -37.18 7.43
C ALA A 166 -5.68 -37.09 7.26
N ILE A 167 -6.25 -35.89 7.47
CA ILE A 167 -7.70 -35.70 7.48
C ILE A 167 -8.30 -35.61 6.07
N ASN A 168 -7.65 -34.91 5.13
CA ASN A 168 -8.23 -34.65 3.82
C ASN A 168 -7.79 -35.68 2.77
N VAL A 169 -6.57 -36.23 2.86
CA VAL A 169 -6.01 -37.14 1.85
C VAL A 169 -6.11 -38.60 2.29
N ARG A 170 -5.49 -38.97 3.41
CA ARG A 170 -5.47 -40.35 3.91
C ARG A 170 -6.86 -40.83 4.31
N ALA A 171 -7.67 -40.00 4.99
CA ALA A 171 -9.04 -40.38 5.31
C ALA A 171 -9.91 -40.62 4.06
N THR A 172 -9.68 -39.89 2.96
CA THR A 172 -10.36 -40.14 1.69
C THR A 172 -10.00 -41.52 1.15
N GLN A 173 -8.72 -41.90 1.23
CA GLN A 173 -8.26 -43.25 0.88
C GLN A 173 -8.93 -44.31 1.77
N ASP A 174 -8.94 -44.11 3.09
CA ASP A 174 -9.54 -45.06 4.04
C ASP A 174 -11.05 -45.23 3.80
N ILE A 175 -11.77 -44.16 3.44
CA ILE A 175 -13.19 -44.22 3.09
C ILE A 175 -13.41 -45.05 1.82
N LEU A 176 -12.59 -44.87 0.78
CA LEU A 176 -12.73 -45.62 -0.46
C LEU A 176 -12.34 -47.09 -0.28
N HIS A 177 -11.33 -47.39 0.56
CA HIS A 177 -11.01 -48.75 0.97
C HIS A 177 -12.09 -49.40 1.84
N LEU A 178 -12.80 -48.62 2.66
CA LEU A 178 -13.97 -49.11 3.38
C LEU A 178 -15.11 -49.43 2.40
N ALA A 179 -15.37 -48.52 1.46
CA ALA A 179 -16.41 -48.63 0.44
C ALA A 179 -16.18 -49.80 -0.51
N SER A 180 -14.94 -50.13 -0.87
CA SER A 180 -14.65 -51.28 -1.73
C SER A 180 -14.97 -52.63 -1.08
N GLY A 181 -15.10 -52.67 0.25
CA GLY A 181 -15.60 -53.84 0.98
C GLY A 181 -17.12 -53.87 1.17
N MET A 182 -17.87 -52.88 0.68
CA MET A 182 -19.33 -52.82 0.79
C MET A 182 -20.01 -53.53 -0.36
N SER A 183 -20.84 -54.52 -0.05
CA SER A 183 -21.56 -55.31 -1.06
C SER A 183 -22.85 -54.66 -1.58
N ARG A 184 -23.40 -53.69 -0.82
CA ARG A 184 -24.68 -53.00 -1.11
C ARG A 184 -24.51 -51.52 -1.43
N LEU A 185 -23.29 -51.13 -1.81
CA LEU A 185 -22.93 -49.74 -2.08
C LEU A 185 -23.63 -49.21 -3.34
N GLU A 186 -24.40 -48.15 -3.18
CA GLU A 186 -25.13 -47.46 -4.24
C GLU A 186 -24.47 -46.13 -4.62
N ALA A 187 -23.87 -45.41 -3.66
CA ALA A 187 -23.21 -44.14 -3.93
C ALA A 187 -22.19 -43.72 -2.87
N VAL A 188 -21.13 -43.04 -3.29
CA VAL A 188 -20.16 -42.33 -2.44
C VAL A 188 -20.04 -40.90 -2.94
N ILE A 189 -20.41 -39.92 -2.12
CA ILE A 189 -20.24 -38.50 -2.43
C ILE A 189 -19.06 -37.94 -1.65
N HIS A 190 -18.01 -37.56 -2.38
CA HIS A 190 -16.84 -36.86 -1.83
C HIS A 190 -17.03 -35.35 -1.91
N VAL A 191 -16.97 -34.66 -0.77
CA VAL A 191 -17.03 -33.19 -0.74
C VAL A 191 -15.63 -32.59 -0.88
N SER A 192 -15.34 -32.01 -2.03
CA SER A 192 -14.14 -31.22 -2.32
C SER A 192 -14.41 -29.71 -2.11
N THR A 193 -13.87 -28.85 -2.96
CA THR A 193 -14.07 -27.40 -2.97
C THR A 193 -13.87 -26.87 -4.38
N ALA A 194 -14.66 -25.88 -4.80
CA ALA A 194 -14.50 -25.21 -6.09
C ALA A 194 -13.07 -24.65 -6.27
N PHE A 195 -12.39 -24.36 -5.16
CA PHE A 195 -11.03 -23.82 -5.14
C PHE A 195 -9.92 -24.87 -5.09
N ALA A 196 -10.23 -26.17 -5.22
CA ALA A 196 -9.21 -27.23 -5.21
C ALA A 196 -8.21 -27.04 -6.37
N ASN A 197 -8.64 -26.42 -7.45
CA ASN A 197 -7.82 -26.14 -8.64
C ASN A 197 -7.60 -24.64 -8.85
N CYS A 198 -7.55 -23.84 -7.76
CA CYS A 198 -7.44 -22.38 -7.81
C CYS A 198 -6.15 -21.84 -8.44
N THR A 199 -5.16 -22.70 -8.71
CA THR A 199 -3.94 -22.37 -9.46
C THR A 199 -4.21 -22.18 -10.95
N SER A 200 -5.30 -22.74 -11.48
CA SER A 200 -5.82 -22.47 -12.83
C SER A 200 -6.80 -21.31 -12.81
N LYS A 201 -6.85 -20.53 -13.89
CA LYS A 201 -7.88 -19.47 -14.06
C LYS A 201 -9.22 -19.99 -14.56
N VAL A 202 -9.21 -21.11 -15.27
CA VAL A 202 -10.42 -21.81 -15.72
C VAL A 202 -10.51 -23.13 -14.98
N ILE A 203 -11.62 -23.34 -14.26
CA ILE A 203 -11.86 -24.53 -13.44
C ILE A 203 -13.03 -25.29 -14.06
N GLU A 204 -12.75 -26.48 -14.57
CA GLU A 204 -13.67 -27.35 -15.28
C GLU A 204 -14.10 -28.52 -14.39
N GLU A 205 -15.20 -29.17 -14.75
CA GLU A 205 -15.72 -30.39 -14.11
C GLU A 205 -14.92 -31.63 -14.53
N LYS A 206 -13.60 -31.60 -14.28
CA LYS A 206 -12.67 -32.70 -14.52
C LYS A 206 -11.68 -32.84 -13.36
N ILE A 207 -11.10 -34.03 -13.20
CA ILE A 207 -9.99 -34.24 -12.26
C ILE A 207 -8.69 -33.71 -12.87
N TYR A 208 -7.95 -32.93 -12.09
CA TYR A 208 -6.68 -32.36 -12.52
C TYR A 208 -5.50 -33.20 -12.02
N PRO A 209 -4.42 -33.33 -12.80
CA PRO A 209 -3.24 -34.08 -12.37
C PRO A 209 -2.56 -33.40 -11.17
N THR A 210 -2.12 -34.21 -10.22
CA THR A 210 -1.31 -33.79 -9.07
C THR A 210 0.17 -33.74 -9.43
N THR A 211 0.94 -32.89 -8.74
CA THR A 211 2.40 -32.83 -8.90
C THR A 211 3.11 -34.00 -8.23
N ILE A 212 2.54 -34.50 -7.13
CA ILE A 212 3.07 -35.58 -6.32
C ILE A 212 1.97 -36.61 -6.11
N ASP A 213 2.31 -37.87 -6.33
CA ASP A 213 1.43 -39.00 -6.05
C ASP A 213 1.03 -39.04 -4.57
N TYR A 214 -0.26 -39.24 -4.30
CA TYR A 214 -0.79 -39.15 -2.94
C TYR A 214 -0.15 -40.17 -1.98
N ARG A 215 0.28 -41.37 -2.47
CA ARG A 215 0.89 -42.41 -1.62
C ARG A 215 2.24 -41.93 -1.10
N LYS A 216 3.02 -41.26 -1.95
CA LYS A 216 4.29 -40.63 -1.55
C LYS A 216 4.03 -39.53 -0.53
N LEU A 217 2.99 -38.71 -0.74
CA LEU A 217 2.64 -37.64 0.19
C LEU A 217 2.23 -38.17 1.57
N ILE A 218 1.41 -39.23 1.63
CA ILE A 218 1.04 -39.91 2.87
C ILE A 218 2.29 -40.48 3.56
N ALA A 219 3.10 -41.25 2.83
CA ALA A 219 4.34 -41.84 3.37
C ALA A 219 5.30 -40.78 3.91
N MET A 220 5.48 -39.66 3.22
CA MET A 220 6.27 -38.53 3.70
C MET A 220 5.70 -37.95 5.00
N SER A 221 4.38 -37.78 5.09
CA SER A 221 3.73 -37.21 6.28
C SER A 221 3.86 -38.10 7.53
N GLU A 222 3.94 -39.42 7.34
CA GLU A 222 4.06 -40.42 8.41
C GLU A 222 5.51 -40.66 8.83
N THR A 223 6.46 -40.58 7.89
CA THR A 223 7.88 -40.84 8.15
C THR A 223 8.65 -39.62 8.62
N LEU A 224 8.31 -38.42 8.15
CA LEU A 224 9.03 -37.20 8.49
C LEU A 224 8.59 -36.63 9.85
N THR A 225 9.54 -36.00 10.55
CA THR A 225 9.22 -35.20 11.73
C THR A 225 8.44 -33.95 11.33
N ASP A 226 7.57 -33.46 12.21
CA ASP A 226 6.78 -32.25 11.98
C ASP A 226 7.65 -31.07 11.50
N LYS A 227 8.82 -30.87 12.11
CA LYS A 227 9.76 -29.80 11.73
C LYS A 227 10.32 -29.96 10.32
N MET A 228 10.62 -31.18 9.88
CA MET A 228 11.09 -31.44 8.52
C MET A 228 9.99 -31.20 7.50
N LEU A 229 8.76 -31.64 7.80
CA LEU A 229 7.62 -31.43 6.93
C LEU A 229 7.25 -29.94 6.82
N ASP A 230 7.31 -29.19 7.93
CA ASP A 230 7.10 -27.74 7.95
C ASP A 230 8.12 -27.01 7.06
N ASN A 231 9.39 -27.47 7.04
CA ASN A 231 10.42 -26.92 6.15
C ASN A 231 10.18 -27.25 4.67
N LEU A 232 9.55 -28.40 4.37
CA LEU A 232 9.21 -28.81 3.00
C LEU A 232 7.88 -28.21 2.50
N GLN A 233 7.00 -27.78 3.41
CA GLN A 233 5.67 -27.27 3.09
C GLN A 233 5.66 -26.21 1.96
N PRO A 234 6.56 -25.19 1.95
CA PRO A 234 6.56 -24.21 0.86
C PRO A 234 6.80 -24.82 -0.52
N MET A 235 7.65 -25.86 -0.60
CA MET A 235 7.95 -26.56 -1.86
C MET A 235 6.80 -27.48 -2.28
N LEU A 236 6.11 -28.09 -1.31
CA LEU A 236 4.94 -28.96 -1.58
C LEU A 236 3.71 -28.16 -2.02
N LEU A 237 3.49 -27.00 -1.40
CA LEU A 237 2.40 -26.11 -1.79
C LEU A 237 2.65 -25.48 -3.16
N ASP A 238 3.89 -25.13 -3.50
CA ASP A 238 4.25 -24.48 -4.77
C ASP A 238 3.34 -23.27 -5.08
N LYS A 239 2.39 -23.43 -6.00
CA LYS A 239 1.44 -22.38 -6.42
C LYS A 239 0.19 -22.27 -5.54
N TYR A 240 -0.07 -23.27 -4.69
CA TYR A 240 -1.25 -23.30 -3.86
C TYR A 240 -1.15 -22.28 -2.71
N PRO A 241 -2.21 -21.49 -2.48
CA PRO A 241 -2.19 -20.42 -1.48
C PRO A 241 -2.19 -20.93 -0.04
N ASN A 242 -2.61 -22.18 0.19
CA ASN A 242 -2.77 -22.76 1.51
C ASN A 242 -2.86 -24.29 1.47
N THR A 243 -2.71 -24.92 2.64
CA THR A 243 -2.78 -26.37 2.84
C THR A 243 -4.15 -26.97 2.51
N TYR A 244 -5.23 -26.21 2.69
CA TYR A 244 -6.59 -26.69 2.41
C TYR A 244 -6.82 -26.95 0.92
N ALA A 245 -6.58 -25.95 0.06
CA ALA A 245 -6.77 -26.08 -1.39
C ALA A 245 -5.88 -27.18 -1.96
N TYR A 246 -4.61 -27.23 -1.53
CA TYR A 246 -3.66 -28.26 -1.94
C TYR A 246 -4.14 -29.67 -1.56
N THR A 247 -4.48 -29.90 -0.29
CA THR A 247 -4.88 -31.24 0.15
C THR A 247 -6.22 -31.69 -0.41
N LYS A 248 -7.14 -30.77 -0.73
CA LYS A 248 -8.38 -31.10 -1.46
C LYS A 248 -8.12 -31.48 -2.91
N GLN A 249 -7.17 -30.84 -3.59
CA GLN A 249 -6.74 -31.27 -4.91
C GLN A 249 -6.16 -32.68 -4.90
N VAL A 250 -5.29 -32.99 -3.93
CA VAL A 250 -4.71 -34.33 -3.79
C VAL A 250 -5.80 -35.36 -3.44
N ALA A 251 -6.80 -35.00 -2.63
CA ALA A 251 -7.92 -35.88 -2.32
C ALA A 251 -8.75 -36.25 -3.56
N GLU A 252 -8.93 -35.35 -4.53
CA GLU A 252 -9.59 -35.68 -5.80
C GLU A 252 -8.80 -36.72 -6.61
N ASP A 253 -7.46 -36.68 -6.57
CA ASP A 253 -6.64 -37.72 -7.18
C ASP A 253 -6.72 -39.06 -6.43
N VAL A 254 -6.87 -39.03 -5.11
CA VAL A 254 -7.21 -40.23 -4.32
C VAL A 254 -8.54 -40.82 -4.79
N VAL A 255 -9.57 -39.98 -4.98
CA VAL A 255 -10.87 -40.42 -5.51
C VAL A 255 -10.72 -41.05 -6.91
N ARG A 256 -9.93 -40.43 -7.79
CA ARG A 256 -9.65 -40.98 -9.12
C ARG A 256 -9.00 -42.36 -9.07
N GLN A 257 -8.02 -42.55 -8.18
CA GLN A 257 -7.21 -43.78 -8.13
C GLN A 257 -7.82 -44.90 -7.28
N CYS A 258 -8.46 -44.55 -6.15
CA CYS A 258 -9.04 -45.51 -5.21
C CYS A 258 -10.55 -45.71 -5.39
N GLY A 259 -11.21 -44.82 -6.14
CA GLY A 259 -12.64 -44.91 -6.48
C GLY A 259 -12.94 -45.73 -7.73
N GLU A 260 -11.91 -46.28 -8.39
CA GLU A 260 -12.07 -47.12 -9.58
C GLU A 260 -12.98 -48.32 -9.28
N GLY A 261 -14.01 -48.53 -10.10
CA GLY A 261 -15.01 -49.59 -9.91
C GLY A 261 -16.06 -49.32 -8.83
N LEU A 262 -16.11 -48.11 -8.26
CA LEU A 262 -17.09 -47.70 -7.24
C LEU A 262 -18.02 -46.59 -7.77
N PRO A 263 -19.28 -46.50 -7.29
CA PRO A 263 -20.22 -45.43 -7.64
C PRO A 263 -19.84 -44.14 -6.90
N VAL A 264 -18.79 -43.45 -7.34
CA VAL A 264 -18.27 -42.24 -6.66
C VAL A 264 -18.58 -40.98 -7.45
N GLY A 265 -19.09 -39.94 -6.78
CA GLY A 265 -19.21 -38.57 -7.30
C GLY A 265 -18.41 -37.56 -6.47
N ILE A 266 -18.03 -36.44 -7.09
CA ILE A 266 -17.32 -35.34 -6.43
C ILE A 266 -18.15 -34.06 -6.53
N ILE A 267 -18.51 -33.49 -5.38
CA ILE A 267 -19.06 -32.14 -5.31
C ILE A 267 -18.01 -31.13 -4.86
N ARG A 268 -17.91 -30.01 -5.56
CA ARG A 268 -16.99 -28.90 -5.30
C ARG A 268 -17.79 -27.64 -4.93
N PRO A 269 -18.21 -27.50 -3.67
CA PRO A 269 -18.85 -26.28 -3.20
C PRO A 269 -17.88 -25.09 -3.23
N SER A 270 -18.39 -23.91 -3.56
CA SER A 270 -17.69 -22.64 -3.37
C SER A 270 -17.80 -22.15 -1.91
N ILE A 271 -17.80 -20.83 -1.64
CA ILE A 271 -17.87 -20.30 -0.27
C ILE A 271 -19.28 -20.49 0.30
N VAL A 272 -19.42 -21.51 1.15
CA VAL A 272 -20.70 -21.82 1.80
C VAL A 272 -21.02 -20.83 2.93
N VAL A 273 -22.17 -20.17 2.83
CA VAL A 273 -22.72 -19.22 3.83
C VAL A 273 -24.00 -19.78 4.47
N SER A 274 -24.81 -18.94 5.12
CA SER A 274 -25.99 -19.41 5.87
C SER A 274 -27.01 -20.12 4.97
N THR A 275 -27.98 -20.77 5.60
CA THR A 275 -29.16 -21.28 4.91
C THR A 275 -29.94 -20.14 4.25
N TYR A 276 -30.52 -20.42 3.08
CA TYR A 276 -31.44 -19.53 2.38
C TYR A 276 -32.89 -19.76 2.82
N ARG A 277 -33.35 -21.01 2.82
CA ARG A 277 -34.74 -21.40 3.12
C ARG A 277 -34.85 -22.30 4.34
N GLU A 278 -34.11 -23.39 4.38
CA GLU A 278 -34.39 -24.50 5.30
C GLU A 278 -33.15 -24.98 6.05
N PRO A 279 -33.30 -25.66 7.20
CA PRO A 279 -34.54 -25.82 7.98
C PRO A 279 -34.98 -24.54 8.70
N ILE A 280 -34.07 -23.56 8.83
CA ILE A 280 -34.33 -22.25 9.41
C ILE A 280 -33.60 -21.23 8.54
N LYS A 281 -34.26 -20.16 8.08
CA LYS A 281 -33.62 -19.11 7.28
C LYS A 281 -32.49 -18.41 8.06
N GLY A 282 -31.35 -18.17 7.39
CA GLY A 282 -30.21 -17.45 7.98
C GLY A 282 -29.41 -18.24 9.02
N TRP A 283 -29.70 -19.52 9.27
CA TRP A 283 -28.91 -20.32 10.22
C TRP A 283 -27.46 -20.47 9.77
N ILE A 284 -26.54 -20.26 10.71
CA ILE A 284 -25.10 -20.40 10.50
C ILE A 284 -24.37 -20.69 11.82
N ASN A 285 -23.38 -21.57 11.80
CA ASN A 285 -22.65 -21.99 13.01
C ASN A 285 -21.11 -21.85 12.92
N ASN A 286 -20.59 -21.30 11.82
CA ASN A 286 -19.17 -21.10 11.63
C ASN A 286 -18.81 -19.64 11.31
N MET A 287 -17.59 -19.26 11.65
CA MET A 287 -17.02 -17.92 11.47
C MET A 287 -15.96 -17.89 10.35
N TYR A 288 -15.94 -18.88 9.47
CA TYR A 288 -14.92 -18.98 8.43
C TYR A 288 -15.25 -18.09 7.22
N GLY A 289 -14.22 -17.69 6.46
CA GLY A 289 -14.38 -16.96 5.21
C GLY A 289 -15.20 -15.67 5.30
N ALA A 290 -16.14 -15.48 4.38
CA ALA A 290 -16.97 -14.28 4.25
C ALA A 290 -17.75 -13.94 5.52
N THR A 291 -18.30 -14.96 6.20
CA THR A 291 -19.07 -14.77 7.44
C THR A 291 -18.22 -14.22 8.58
N GLY A 292 -16.96 -14.64 8.69
CA GLY A 292 -16.02 -14.08 9.66
C GLY A 292 -15.76 -12.59 9.44
N VAL A 293 -15.60 -12.20 8.16
CA VAL A 293 -15.46 -10.79 7.76
C VAL A 293 -16.72 -10.00 8.09
N ALA A 294 -17.90 -10.48 7.67
CA ALA A 294 -19.18 -9.82 7.91
C ALA A 294 -19.45 -9.64 9.41
N THR A 295 -19.21 -10.68 10.21
CA THR A 295 -19.38 -10.62 11.67
C THR A 295 -18.40 -9.63 12.31
N GLY A 296 -17.11 -9.73 11.99
CA GLY A 296 -16.07 -8.86 12.51
C GLY A 296 -16.27 -7.39 12.12
N ALA A 297 -16.77 -7.14 10.91
CA ALA A 297 -17.13 -5.81 10.44
C ALA A 297 -18.39 -5.30 11.15
N GLY A 298 -19.42 -6.13 11.30
CA GLY A 298 -20.67 -5.80 11.96
C GLY A 298 -20.50 -5.34 13.42
N ILE A 299 -19.58 -5.95 14.17
CA ILE A 299 -19.26 -5.54 15.55
C ILE A 299 -18.19 -4.44 15.65
N GLY A 300 -17.68 -3.96 14.52
CA GLY A 300 -16.71 -2.87 14.44
C GLY A 300 -15.25 -3.25 14.70
N LEU A 301 -14.91 -4.55 14.76
CA LEU A 301 -13.53 -5.02 14.94
C LEU A 301 -12.72 -4.96 13.65
N ILE A 302 -13.27 -5.53 12.56
CA ILE A 302 -12.65 -5.50 11.25
C ILE A 302 -13.14 -4.25 10.52
N ARG A 303 -12.22 -3.34 10.24
CA ARG A 303 -12.54 -2.04 9.62
C ARG A 303 -11.93 -1.85 8.23
N THR A 304 -11.05 -2.74 7.82
CA THR A 304 -10.55 -2.79 6.44
C THR A 304 -10.13 -4.20 6.07
N LEU A 305 -10.18 -4.53 4.78
CA LEU A 305 -9.76 -5.81 4.23
C LEU A 305 -9.11 -5.60 2.84
N HIS A 306 -8.03 -6.32 2.56
CA HIS A 306 -7.46 -6.41 1.22
C HIS A 306 -8.34 -7.31 0.35
N CYS A 307 -9.08 -6.70 -0.55
CA CYS A 307 -10.12 -7.35 -1.34
C CYS A 307 -10.43 -6.47 -2.56
N ASP A 308 -10.58 -7.10 -3.71
CA ASP A 308 -11.08 -6.43 -4.91
C ASP A 308 -12.61 -6.40 -4.86
N PRO A 309 -13.25 -5.23 -4.66
CA PRO A 309 -14.70 -5.14 -4.47
C PRO A 309 -15.50 -5.67 -5.66
N ASP A 310 -14.93 -5.60 -6.86
CA ASP A 310 -15.61 -5.95 -8.11
C ASP A 310 -15.41 -7.42 -8.49
N SER A 311 -14.57 -8.16 -7.76
CA SER A 311 -14.43 -9.61 -7.94
C SER A 311 -15.67 -10.36 -7.46
N ASN A 312 -15.98 -11.48 -8.14
CA ASN A 312 -17.04 -12.38 -7.73
C ASN A 312 -16.72 -12.97 -6.35
N ALA A 313 -17.71 -13.04 -5.47
CA ALA A 313 -17.57 -13.58 -4.12
C ALA A 313 -17.71 -15.10 -4.08
N ASN A 314 -18.28 -15.71 -5.13
CA ASN A 314 -18.53 -17.15 -5.27
C ASN A 314 -19.14 -17.74 -3.98
N ILE A 315 -20.18 -17.09 -3.44
CA ILE A 315 -20.87 -17.57 -2.23
C ILE A 315 -22.10 -18.39 -2.62
N ILE A 316 -22.45 -19.36 -1.78
CA ILE A 316 -23.62 -20.24 -1.96
C ILE A 316 -24.29 -20.54 -0.60
N PRO A 317 -25.63 -20.68 -0.55
CA PRO A 317 -26.31 -21.14 0.67
C PRO A 317 -26.03 -22.61 1.00
N VAL A 318 -25.90 -22.92 2.29
CA VAL A 318 -25.57 -24.29 2.76
C VAL A 318 -26.66 -25.31 2.49
N ASP A 319 -27.93 -24.92 2.57
CA ASP A 319 -29.09 -25.78 2.34
C ASP A 319 -29.20 -26.19 0.87
N MET A 320 -29.01 -25.25 -0.06
CA MET A 320 -28.97 -25.57 -1.50
C MET A 320 -27.82 -26.51 -1.86
N CYS A 321 -26.65 -26.33 -1.24
CA CYS A 321 -25.51 -27.23 -1.42
C CYS A 321 -25.82 -28.64 -0.93
N VAL A 322 -26.44 -28.78 0.25
CA VAL A 322 -26.85 -30.09 0.80
C VAL A 322 -27.90 -30.75 -0.08
N ASN A 323 -28.86 -30.01 -0.58
CA ASN A 323 -29.89 -30.53 -1.48
C ASN A 323 -29.26 -31.07 -2.77
N SER A 324 -28.30 -30.34 -3.35
CA SER A 324 -27.52 -30.83 -4.49
C SER A 324 -26.74 -32.11 -4.16
N MET A 325 -26.15 -32.23 -2.97
CA MET A 325 -25.43 -33.44 -2.56
C MET A 325 -26.34 -34.67 -2.50
N ILE A 326 -27.55 -34.49 -1.95
CA ILE A 326 -28.53 -35.58 -1.80
C ILE A 326 -29.00 -36.05 -3.18
N ALA A 327 -29.28 -35.12 -4.09
CA ALA A 327 -29.65 -35.41 -5.47
C ALA A 327 -28.48 -36.02 -6.28
N GLU A 328 -27.25 -35.56 -6.05
CA GLU A 328 -26.06 -36.09 -6.71
C GLU A 328 -25.82 -37.57 -6.36
N ALA A 329 -26.08 -38.00 -5.12
CA ALA A 329 -25.97 -39.41 -4.74
C ALA A 329 -26.94 -40.31 -5.53
N TRP A 330 -28.17 -39.84 -5.78
CA TRP A 330 -29.14 -40.53 -6.62
C TRP A 330 -28.68 -40.61 -8.08
N ASP A 331 -28.20 -39.50 -8.64
CA ASP A 331 -27.70 -39.48 -10.02
C ASP A 331 -26.42 -40.32 -10.19
N VAL A 332 -25.53 -40.35 -9.19
CA VAL A 332 -24.34 -41.20 -9.14
C VAL A 332 -24.71 -42.68 -9.21
N SER A 333 -25.69 -43.12 -8.39
CA SER A 333 -26.17 -44.51 -8.41
C SER A 333 -26.74 -44.88 -9.79
N ASN A 334 -27.57 -44.00 -10.36
CA ASN A 334 -28.17 -44.23 -11.68
C ASN A 334 -27.11 -44.30 -12.78
N ARG A 335 -26.17 -43.36 -12.85
CA ARG A 335 -25.08 -43.37 -13.83
C ARG A 335 -24.19 -44.60 -13.71
N PHE A 336 -23.90 -45.02 -12.47
CA PHE A 336 -23.09 -46.21 -12.25
C PHE A 336 -23.81 -47.47 -12.72
N ARG A 337 -25.11 -47.58 -12.45
CA ARG A 337 -25.96 -48.66 -12.96
C ARG A 337 -26.02 -48.66 -14.48
N GLU A 338 -26.28 -47.51 -15.10
CA GLU A 338 -26.29 -47.33 -16.56
C GLU A 338 -24.95 -47.75 -17.19
N ALA A 339 -23.82 -47.33 -16.61
CA ALA A 339 -22.49 -47.69 -17.11
C ALA A 339 -22.24 -49.21 -17.01
N LYS A 340 -22.67 -49.83 -15.91
CA LYS A 340 -22.55 -51.28 -15.68
C LYS A 340 -23.45 -52.09 -16.61
N GLU A 341 -24.68 -51.63 -16.86
CA GLU A 341 -25.62 -52.27 -17.79
C GLU A 341 -25.14 -52.15 -19.25
N ALA A 342 -24.52 -51.02 -19.60
CA ALA A 342 -23.95 -50.78 -20.93
C ALA A 342 -22.54 -51.39 -21.13
N ASP A 343 -21.94 -52.01 -20.10
CA ASP A 343 -20.55 -52.49 -20.08
C ASP A 343 -19.53 -51.42 -20.53
N THR A 344 -19.70 -50.19 -20.01
CA THR A 344 -18.85 -49.03 -20.30
C THR A 344 -18.08 -48.59 -19.06
N ALA A 345 -16.96 -47.87 -19.28
CA ALA A 345 -16.21 -47.29 -18.18
C ALA A 345 -17.04 -46.21 -17.47
N TYR A 346 -17.19 -46.35 -16.15
CA TYR A 346 -17.86 -45.35 -15.33
C TYR A 346 -16.99 -44.09 -15.21
N GLU A 347 -17.52 -42.96 -15.67
CA GLU A 347 -16.90 -41.65 -15.49
C GLU A 347 -17.42 -41.01 -14.20
N ILE A 348 -16.50 -40.65 -13.29
CA ILE A 348 -16.81 -40.00 -12.02
C ILE A 348 -17.44 -38.63 -12.32
N PRO A 349 -18.73 -38.39 -11.97
CA PRO A 349 -19.33 -37.08 -12.14
C PRO A 349 -18.71 -36.07 -11.16
N ILE A 350 -18.52 -34.85 -11.63
CA ILE A 350 -17.94 -33.75 -10.86
C ILE A 350 -18.87 -32.55 -10.95
N CYS A 351 -19.33 -32.08 -9.80
CA CYS A 351 -20.24 -30.95 -9.69
C CYS A 351 -19.49 -29.71 -9.17
N ASN A 352 -19.24 -28.71 -10.01
CA ASN A 352 -18.81 -27.40 -9.53
C ASN A 352 -20.04 -26.63 -9.00
N PHE A 353 -20.38 -26.83 -7.73
CA PHE A 353 -21.53 -26.15 -7.10
C PHE A 353 -21.13 -24.72 -6.66
N GLU A 354 -21.31 -23.77 -7.57
CA GLU A 354 -20.85 -22.38 -7.42
C GLU A 354 -21.78 -21.38 -8.13
N SER A 355 -21.81 -20.12 -7.70
CA SER A 355 -22.82 -19.14 -8.14
C SER A 355 -22.42 -18.25 -9.32
N SER A 356 -21.17 -18.23 -9.76
CA SER A 356 -20.71 -17.25 -10.77
C SER A 356 -21.25 -17.47 -12.18
N CYS A 357 -21.52 -18.72 -12.56
CA CYS A 357 -22.17 -19.03 -13.83
C CYS A 357 -23.68 -18.72 -13.82
N ASP A 358 -24.34 -19.00 -12.70
CA ASP A 358 -25.81 -19.00 -12.63
C ASP A 358 -26.41 -17.71 -12.05
N ASN A 359 -25.80 -17.17 -11.00
CA ASN A 359 -26.34 -16.05 -10.23
C ASN A 359 -25.20 -15.28 -9.51
N PRO A 360 -24.34 -14.56 -10.28
CA PRO A 360 -23.11 -13.98 -9.77
C PRO A 360 -23.33 -12.85 -8.77
N ILE A 361 -22.45 -12.78 -7.77
CA ILE A 361 -22.48 -11.75 -6.74
C ILE A 361 -21.06 -11.22 -6.47
N THR A 362 -20.90 -9.91 -6.37
CA THR A 362 -19.60 -9.28 -6.08
C THR A 362 -19.37 -9.08 -4.58
N TRP A 363 -18.11 -8.99 -4.16
CA TRP A 363 -17.78 -8.63 -2.77
C TRP A 363 -18.38 -7.29 -2.35
N LYS A 364 -18.43 -6.31 -3.26
CA LYS A 364 -19.07 -5.02 -3.04
C LYS A 364 -20.56 -5.17 -2.75
N TYR A 365 -21.29 -5.95 -3.56
CA TYR A 365 -22.71 -6.18 -3.35
C TYR A 365 -22.98 -6.97 -2.06
N PHE A 366 -22.24 -8.06 -1.82
CA PHE A 366 -22.32 -8.82 -0.57
C PHE A 366 -22.18 -7.93 0.67
N MET A 367 -21.15 -7.07 0.69
CA MET A 367 -20.93 -6.17 1.82
C MET A 367 -21.99 -5.08 1.91
N PHE A 368 -22.44 -4.52 0.79
CA PHE A 368 -23.47 -3.48 0.77
C PHE A 368 -24.81 -4.00 1.28
N SER A 369 -25.30 -5.11 0.72
CA SER A 369 -26.58 -5.73 1.09
C SER A 369 -26.56 -6.25 2.53
N SER A 370 -25.43 -6.82 2.96
CA SER A 370 -25.23 -7.16 4.38
C SER A 370 -25.40 -5.92 5.26
N VAL A 371 -24.72 -4.80 4.97
CA VAL A 371 -24.80 -3.60 5.81
C VAL A 371 -26.22 -3.01 5.83
N GLN A 372 -26.88 -2.88 4.69
CA GLN A 372 -28.21 -2.29 4.60
C GLN A 372 -29.21 -3.01 5.51
N ASN A 373 -29.17 -4.35 5.54
CA ASN A 373 -30.05 -5.16 6.37
C ASN A 373 -29.55 -5.28 7.82
N GLY A 374 -28.25 -5.40 8.05
CA GLY A 374 -27.66 -5.49 9.40
C GLY A 374 -27.85 -4.26 10.27
N MET A 375 -27.95 -3.08 9.65
CA MET A 375 -28.19 -1.83 10.36
C MET A 375 -29.60 -1.75 10.96
N ARG A 376 -30.53 -2.63 10.55
CA ARG A 376 -31.86 -2.75 11.17
C ARG A 376 -31.80 -3.45 12.54
N ALA A 377 -30.81 -4.32 12.75
CA ALA A 377 -30.64 -5.07 13.99
C ALA A 377 -29.14 -5.19 14.39
N PRO A 378 -28.45 -4.07 14.67
CA PRO A 378 -27.04 -4.07 15.04
C PRO A 378 -26.83 -4.77 16.38
N SER A 379 -25.72 -5.49 16.57
CA SER A 379 -25.49 -6.23 17.82
C SER A 379 -25.22 -5.31 19.03
N ALA A 380 -25.79 -5.65 20.19
CA ALA A 380 -25.47 -5.01 21.46
C ALA A 380 -23.99 -5.23 21.86
N LYS A 381 -23.36 -6.28 21.31
CA LYS A 381 -21.94 -6.60 21.51
C LYS A 381 -21.00 -5.78 20.60
N ALA A 382 -21.52 -4.87 19.78
CA ALA A 382 -20.69 -3.98 18.97
C ALA A 382 -19.74 -3.15 19.83
N ILE A 383 -18.46 -3.14 19.45
CA ILE A 383 -17.37 -2.44 20.15
C ILE A 383 -17.15 -1.07 19.51
N TRP A 384 -17.38 -0.96 18.20
CA TRP A 384 -17.25 0.29 17.46
C TRP A 384 -18.32 0.40 16.38
N TYR A 385 -18.56 1.62 15.90
CA TYR A 385 -19.49 1.86 14.80
C TYR A 385 -18.98 1.26 13.47
N PHE A 386 -19.90 0.71 12.68
CA PHE A 386 -19.59 0.13 11.38
C PHE A 386 -18.85 1.14 10.48
N SER A 387 -17.62 0.82 10.09
CA SER A 387 -16.79 1.69 9.24
C SER A 387 -15.83 0.88 8.38
N PHE A 388 -16.34 -0.23 7.83
CA PHE A 388 -15.56 -1.18 7.05
C PHE A 388 -15.33 -0.72 5.60
N ARG A 389 -14.11 -0.94 5.09
CA ARG A 389 -13.71 -0.60 3.71
C ARG A 389 -12.92 -1.74 3.06
N LEU A 390 -13.38 -2.17 1.88
CA LEU A 390 -12.64 -3.06 0.99
C LEU A 390 -11.57 -2.24 0.24
N GLN A 391 -10.35 -2.77 0.19
CA GLN A 391 -9.20 -2.10 -0.42
C GLN A 391 -8.59 -3.00 -1.50
N LYS A 392 -8.66 -2.55 -2.75
CA LYS A 392 -8.04 -3.24 -3.89
C LYS A 392 -6.50 -3.14 -3.88
N SER A 393 -5.97 -2.00 -3.44
CA SER A 393 -4.53 -1.78 -3.34
C SER A 393 -3.99 -2.24 -2.00
N TYR A 394 -2.95 -3.09 -2.04
CA TYR A 394 -2.26 -3.53 -0.84
C TYR A 394 -1.65 -2.37 -0.05
N LEU A 395 -1.11 -1.35 -0.72
CA LEU A 395 -0.53 -0.16 -0.05
C LEU A 395 -1.60 0.58 0.76
N LEU A 396 -2.78 0.78 0.16
CA LEU A 396 -3.88 1.46 0.85
C LEU A 396 -4.44 0.60 2.00
N TYR A 397 -4.54 -0.71 1.81
CA TYR A 397 -4.85 -1.65 2.88
C TYR A 397 -3.85 -1.58 4.03
N PHE A 398 -2.55 -1.57 3.74
CA PHE A 398 -1.49 -1.47 4.75
C PHE A 398 -1.58 -0.15 5.54
N LEU A 399 -1.69 0.99 4.83
CA LEU A 399 -1.82 2.30 5.46
C LEU A 399 -3.08 2.41 6.32
N THR A 400 -4.22 1.93 5.82
CA THR A 400 -5.46 1.95 6.61
C THR A 400 -5.36 1.03 7.82
N THR A 401 -4.86 -0.20 7.67
CA THR A 401 -4.61 -1.13 8.79
C THR A 401 -3.73 -0.51 9.87
N LEU A 402 -2.67 0.21 9.50
CA LEU A 402 -1.84 0.94 10.45
C LEU A 402 -2.65 2.00 11.21
N LEU A 403 -3.42 2.82 10.49
CA LEU A 403 -4.15 3.97 11.03
C LEU A 403 -5.39 3.60 11.85
N ILE A 404 -6.17 2.59 11.43
CA ILE A 404 -7.49 2.29 12.02
C ILE A 404 -7.53 1.01 12.84
N HIS A 405 -6.50 0.15 12.77
CA HIS A 405 -6.37 -1.03 13.63
C HIS A 405 -5.18 -0.88 14.59
N THR A 406 -3.97 -0.75 14.05
CA THR A 406 -2.72 -0.88 14.81
C THR A 406 -2.49 0.28 15.78
N ILE A 407 -2.53 1.53 15.31
CA ILE A 407 -2.33 2.71 16.15
C ILE A 407 -3.40 2.79 17.27
N PRO A 408 -4.71 2.64 16.98
CA PRO A 408 -5.73 2.59 18.02
C PRO A 408 -5.49 1.46 19.04
N ALA A 409 -5.05 0.29 18.60
CA ALA A 409 -4.76 -0.82 19.50
C ALA A 409 -3.60 -0.51 20.46
N ILE A 410 -2.51 0.11 19.97
CA ILE A 410 -1.39 0.56 20.81
C ILE A 410 -1.86 1.60 21.83
N ILE A 411 -2.70 2.56 21.42
CA ILE A 411 -3.23 3.58 22.33
C ILE A 411 -4.09 2.94 23.43
N VAL A 412 -5.01 2.04 23.05
CA VAL A 412 -5.88 1.35 24.02
C VAL A 412 -5.07 0.48 24.97
N ASP A 413 -4.12 -0.30 24.47
CA ASP A 413 -3.26 -1.15 25.30
C ASP A 413 -2.34 -0.33 26.20
N GLY A 414 -1.81 0.80 25.72
CA GLY A 414 -1.07 1.77 26.54
C GLY A 414 -1.92 2.35 27.67
N ALA A 415 -3.17 2.75 27.38
CA ALA A 415 -4.10 3.22 28.39
C ALA A 415 -4.46 2.14 29.42
N LEU A 416 -4.64 0.88 28.98
CA LEU A 416 -4.87 -0.25 29.89
C LEU A 416 -3.68 -0.45 30.83
N LEU A 417 -2.45 -0.39 30.32
CA LEU A 417 -1.23 -0.48 31.13
C LEU A 417 -1.17 0.65 32.18
N CYS A 418 -1.51 1.88 31.81
CA CYS A 418 -1.55 3.00 32.75
C CYS A 418 -2.58 2.82 33.89
N ILE A 419 -3.64 2.02 33.68
CA ILE A 419 -4.68 1.70 34.68
C ILE A 419 -4.40 0.34 35.35
N GLY A 420 -3.20 -0.23 35.16
CA GLY A 420 -2.79 -1.52 35.75
C GLY A 420 -3.50 -2.75 35.16
N LYS A 421 -4.11 -2.61 33.97
CA LYS A 421 -4.76 -3.72 33.25
C LYS A 421 -3.83 -4.30 32.18
N GLN A 422 -4.00 -5.59 31.92
CA GLN A 422 -3.23 -6.31 30.89
C GLN A 422 -3.64 -5.87 29.47
N PRO A 423 -2.67 -5.68 28.55
CA PRO A 423 -2.94 -5.33 27.15
C PRO A 423 -3.61 -6.49 26.41
N LYS A 424 -4.61 -6.18 25.57
CA LYS A 424 -5.46 -7.16 24.88
C LYS A 424 -5.68 -6.83 23.41
N MET A 425 -5.75 -5.55 23.01
CA MET A 425 -6.16 -5.15 21.67
C MET A 425 -5.16 -5.57 20.59
N MET A 426 -3.85 -5.47 20.85
CA MET A 426 -2.84 -5.92 19.89
C MET A 426 -2.93 -7.43 19.62
N LYS A 427 -3.28 -8.23 20.64
CA LYS A 427 -3.50 -9.68 20.48
C LYS A 427 -4.74 -9.97 19.64
N VAL A 428 -5.81 -9.17 19.80
CA VAL A 428 -7.02 -9.27 18.97
C VAL A 428 -6.70 -8.94 17.51
N TYR A 429 -6.05 -7.81 17.24
CA TYR A 429 -5.71 -7.42 15.87
C TYR A 429 -4.67 -8.33 15.22
N SER A 430 -3.73 -8.92 15.96
CA SER A 430 -2.83 -9.94 15.43
C SER A 430 -3.60 -11.13 14.84
N LYS A 431 -4.65 -11.61 15.52
CA LYS A 431 -5.53 -12.68 15.00
C LYS A 431 -6.33 -12.22 13.79
N ILE A 432 -6.86 -10.99 13.81
CA ILE A 432 -7.60 -10.41 12.68
C ILE A 432 -6.70 -10.30 11.45
N HIS A 433 -5.47 -9.78 11.59
CA HIS A 433 -4.56 -9.63 10.45
C HIS A 433 -4.13 -10.99 9.88
N LYS A 434 -3.91 -12.00 10.74
CA LYS A 434 -3.65 -13.38 10.29
C LYS A 434 -4.84 -13.93 9.49
N PHE A 435 -6.06 -13.74 10.00
CA PHE A 435 -7.28 -14.15 9.30
C PHE A 435 -7.42 -13.42 7.94
N SER A 436 -7.24 -12.09 7.92
CA SER A 436 -7.32 -11.27 6.71
C SER A 436 -6.26 -11.61 5.67
N SER A 437 -5.01 -11.90 6.06
CA SER A 437 -3.96 -12.28 5.12
C SER A 437 -4.25 -13.61 4.44
N VAL A 438 -4.82 -14.55 5.20
CA VAL A 438 -5.11 -15.91 4.76
C VAL A 438 -6.27 -15.96 3.74
N ILE A 439 -7.28 -15.08 3.88
CA ILE A 439 -8.39 -14.99 2.93
C ILE A 439 -8.10 -14.08 1.73
N SER A 440 -7.08 -13.22 1.81
CA SER A 440 -6.80 -12.21 0.79
C SER A 440 -6.61 -12.79 -0.61
N TYR A 441 -6.04 -14.00 -0.73
CA TYR A 441 -5.82 -14.64 -2.03
C TYR A 441 -7.14 -14.84 -2.80
N PHE A 442 -8.19 -15.28 -2.11
CA PHE A 442 -9.52 -15.48 -2.71
C PHE A 442 -10.33 -14.19 -2.83
N ALA A 443 -10.05 -13.21 -1.99
CA ALA A 443 -10.76 -11.93 -2.00
C ALA A 443 -10.28 -10.96 -3.10
N THR A 444 -9.13 -11.22 -3.74
CA THR A 444 -8.53 -10.33 -4.76
C THR A 444 -8.41 -10.98 -6.14
N GLN A 445 -8.97 -12.18 -6.32
CA GLN A 445 -8.87 -12.93 -7.55
C GLN A 445 -10.24 -13.36 -8.06
N THR A 446 -10.32 -13.56 -9.37
CA THR A 446 -11.46 -14.16 -10.05
C THR A 446 -11.02 -15.44 -10.77
N TRP A 447 -11.98 -16.34 -10.87
CA TRP A 447 -11.91 -17.61 -11.58
C TRP A 447 -13.09 -17.73 -12.54
N ILE A 448 -12.90 -18.45 -13.63
CA ILE A 448 -13.96 -18.82 -14.56
C ILE A 448 -14.28 -20.28 -14.29
N PHE A 449 -15.45 -20.54 -13.72
CA PHE A 449 -15.93 -21.90 -13.51
C PHE A 449 -16.69 -22.39 -14.75
N LYS A 450 -16.61 -23.68 -15.03
CA LYS A 450 -17.55 -24.41 -15.88
C LYS A 450 -18.37 -25.29 -14.94
N SER A 451 -19.68 -25.09 -14.92
CA SER A 451 -20.57 -25.59 -13.86
C SER A 451 -21.86 -26.13 -14.47
N ASP A 452 -21.74 -27.04 -15.43
CA ASP A 452 -22.89 -27.52 -16.19
C ASP A 452 -23.63 -28.65 -15.47
N TYR A 453 -22.93 -29.43 -14.64
CA TYR A 453 -23.49 -30.60 -13.97
C TYR A 453 -24.64 -30.25 -13.03
N ALA A 454 -24.49 -29.23 -12.19
CA ALA A 454 -25.52 -28.83 -11.21
C ALA A 454 -26.85 -28.48 -11.89
N GLN A 455 -26.79 -27.75 -13.01
CA GLN A 455 -27.96 -27.37 -13.81
C GLN A 455 -28.57 -28.60 -14.51
N LYS A 456 -27.74 -29.47 -15.10
CA LYS A 456 -28.21 -30.74 -15.70
C LYS A 456 -28.90 -31.64 -14.68
N LEU A 457 -28.39 -31.71 -13.45
CA LEU A 457 -29.00 -32.45 -12.36
C LEU A 457 -30.38 -31.89 -12.00
N CYS A 458 -30.51 -30.57 -11.88
CA CYS A 458 -31.80 -29.92 -11.66
C CYS A 458 -32.81 -30.23 -12.77
N HIS A 459 -32.38 -30.26 -14.03
CA HIS A 459 -33.24 -30.62 -15.17
C HIS A 459 -33.62 -32.11 -15.22
N LYS A 460 -32.83 -33.00 -14.62
CA LYS A 460 -33.12 -34.44 -14.55
C LYS A 460 -34.11 -34.78 -13.44
N MET A 461 -34.15 -33.99 -12.37
CA MET A 461 -35.09 -34.16 -11.26
C MET A 461 -36.53 -33.83 -11.66
N SER A 462 -37.49 -34.54 -11.07
CA SER A 462 -38.91 -34.19 -11.18
C SER A 462 -39.20 -32.81 -10.57
N ASP A 463 -40.35 -32.21 -10.89
CA ASP A 463 -40.74 -30.91 -10.30
C ASP A 463 -40.88 -31.01 -8.77
N MET A 464 -41.42 -32.12 -8.27
CA MET A 464 -41.53 -32.39 -6.83
C MET A 464 -40.14 -32.57 -6.19
N ASP A 465 -39.21 -33.28 -6.85
CA ASP A 465 -37.84 -33.38 -6.36
C ASP A 465 -37.12 -32.02 -6.36
N ASN A 466 -37.35 -31.19 -7.36
CA ASN A 466 -36.81 -29.82 -7.41
C ASN A 466 -37.39 -28.91 -6.31
N GLU A 467 -38.61 -29.18 -5.84
CA GLU A 467 -39.20 -28.47 -4.71
C GLU A 467 -38.63 -28.98 -3.37
N ILE A 468 -38.58 -30.31 -3.19
CA ILE A 468 -38.08 -30.92 -1.96
C ILE A 468 -36.58 -30.69 -1.83
N PHE A 469 -35.79 -30.98 -2.85
CA PHE A 469 -34.33 -30.85 -2.88
C PHE A 469 -33.90 -29.62 -3.69
N PHE A 470 -34.44 -28.46 -3.32
CA PHE A 470 -34.16 -27.19 -4.00
C PHE A 470 -32.68 -26.83 -4.02
N SER A 471 -32.06 -26.86 -5.20
CA SER A 471 -30.63 -26.56 -5.42
C SER A 471 -30.32 -25.65 -6.62
N ASP A 472 -31.32 -25.18 -7.36
CA ASP A 472 -31.13 -24.32 -8.54
C ASP A 472 -30.74 -22.89 -8.14
N LEU A 473 -29.45 -22.55 -8.28
CA LEU A 473 -28.89 -21.24 -7.93
C LEU A 473 -29.46 -20.08 -8.77
N LYS A 474 -30.04 -20.34 -9.95
CA LYS A 474 -30.72 -19.30 -10.75
C LYS A 474 -31.99 -18.79 -10.08
N LYS A 475 -32.62 -19.62 -9.24
CA LYS A 475 -33.85 -19.30 -8.49
C LYS A 475 -33.56 -18.72 -7.10
N LEU A 476 -32.28 -18.48 -6.75
CA LEU A 476 -31.88 -17.84 -5.50
C LEU A 476 -32.14 -16.32 -5.56
N ASP A 477 -32.94 -15.82 -4.61
CA ASP A 477 -33.12 -14.39 -4.41
C ASP A 477 -32.10 -13.88 -3.39
N TRP A 478 -31.12 -13.11 -3.86
CA TRP A 478 -30.10 -12.53 -3.00
C TRP A 478 -30.67 -11.50 -2.00
N GLU A 479 -31.71 -10.76 -2.37
CA GLU A 479 -32.32 -9.77 -1.47
C GLU A 479 -33.03 -10.47 -0.32
N GLU A 480 -33.83 -11.51 -0.60
CA GLU A 480 -34.46 -12.34 0.44
C GLU A 480 -33.40 -13.00 1.33
N PHE A 481 -32.31 -13.53 0.74
CA PHE A 481 -31.20 -14.09 1.48
C PHE A 481 -30.58 -13.08 2.47
N PHE A 482 -30.24 -11.87 2.01
CA PHE A 482 -29.59 -10.86 2.85
C PHE A 482 -30.52 -10.25 3.91
N ASN A 483 -31.84 -10.33 3.72
CA ASN A 483 -32.81 -9.89 4.73
C ASN A 483 -32.68 -10.70 6.03
N GLN A 484 -32.31 -11.99 5.95
CA GLN A 484 -32.17 -12.87 7.12
C GLN A 484 -30.71 -13.15 7.52
N TYR A 485 -29.77 -13.03 6.59
CA TYR A 485 -28.36 -13.40 6.80
C TYR A 485 -27.76 -12.83 8.10
N LEU A 486 -27.83 -11.50 8.31
CA LEU A 486 -27.20 -10.88 9.48
C LEU A 486 -27.99 -11.05 10.78
N PHE A 487 -29.31 -11.26 10.72
CA PHE A 487 -30.08 -11.68 11.88
C PHE A 487 -29.64 -13.06 12.35
N GLY A 488 -29.40 -13.97 11.39
CA GLY A 488 -28.79 -15.26 11.62
C GLY A 488 -27.41 -15.17 12.26
N VAL A 489 -26.52 -14.34 11.71
CA VAL A 489 -25.19 -14.09 12.30
C VAL A 489 -25.30 -13.58 13.75
N ARG A 490 -26.19 -12.61 14.01
CA ARG A 490 -26.44 -12.08 15.36
C ARG A 490 -26.86 -13.17 16.33
N THR A 491 -27.88 -13.94 15.95
CA THR A 491 -28.53 -14.94 16.81
C THR A 491 -27.62 -16.14 17.04
N TYR A 492 -27.08 -16.73 15.98
CA TYR A 492 -26.43 -18.03 16.04
C TYR A 492 -24.92 -17.96 16.27
N LEU A 493 -24.23 -16.90 15.80
CA LEU A 493 -22.78 -16.74 15.97
C LEU A 493 -22.41 -15.79 17.09
N ILE A 494 -22.97 -14.58 17.07
CA ILE A 494 -22.68 -13.59 18.11
C ILE A 494 -23.35 -13.98 19.44
N LYS A 495 -24.38 -14.84 19.40
CA LYS A 495 -25.21 -15.22 20.55
C LYS A 495 -25.79 -13.99 21.24
N ASP A 496 -26.34 -13.10 20.43
CA ASP A 496 -27.01 -11.87 20.86
C ASP A 496 -28.49 -12.01 20.49
N PRO A 497 -29.39 -12.10 21.48
CA PRO A 497 -30.79 -12.41 21.23
C PRO A 497 -31.48 -11.28 20.45
N THR A 498 -32.69 -11.54 19.95
CA THR A 498 -33.44 -10.60 19.11
C THR A 498 -34.36 -9.68 19.91
N ASP A 499 -34.65 -10.03 21.16
CA ASP A 499 -35.44 -9.24 22.12
C ASP A 499 -34.75 -7.91 22.51
N ASN A 500 -33.42 -7.86 22.53
CA ASN A 500 -32.65 -6.68 22.91
C ASN A 500 -32.30 -5.74 21.72
N ILE A 501 -32.95 -5.88 20.57
CA ILE A 501 -32.68 -5.04 19.38
C ILE A 501 -32.84 -3.55 19.69
N GLU A 502 -33.85 -3.17 20.48
CA GLU A 502 -34.07 -1.76 20.84
C GLU A 502 -32.91 -1.17 21.66
N GLU A 503 -32.42 -1.91 22.65
CA GLU A 503 -31.23 -1.52 23.44
C GLU A 503 -30.00 -1.41 22.53
N ALA A 504 -29.83 -2.38 21.63
CA ALA A 504 -28.71 -2.42 20.71
C ALA A 504 -28.72 -1.22 19.75
N LEU A 505 -29.89 -0.78 19.29
CA LEU A 505 -30.06 0.44 18.48
C LEU A 505 -29.67 1.71 19.26
N VAL A 506 -29.99 1.80 20.55
CA VAL A 506 -29.57 2.93 21.40
C VAL A 506 -28.04 2.96 21.52
N ARG A 507 -27.42 1.81 21.81
CA ARG A 507 -25.95 1.69 21.83
C ARG A 507 -25.34 2.05 20.48
N TRP A 508 -25.94 1.59 19.39
CA TRP A 508 -25.49 1.88 18.04
C TRP A 508 -25.47 3.37 17.73
N ARG A 509 -26.52 4.11 18.12
CA ARG A 509 -26.56 5.58 18.00
C ARG A 509 -25.45 6.26 18.81
N ARG A 510 -25.15 5.77 20.02
CA ARG A 510 -24.01 6.29 20.83
C ARG A 510 -22.68 6.05 20.12
N LEU A 511 -22.48 4.85 19.57
CA LEU A 511 -21.27 4.52 18.79
C LEU A 511 -21.16 5.37 17.52
N TYR A 512 -22.28 5.64 16.84
CA TYR A 512 -22.32 6.56 15.70
C TYR A 512 -21.81 7.95 16.09
N TRP A 513 -22.38 8.56 17.13
CA TRP A 513 -21.95 9.87 17.59
C TRP A 513 -20.49 9.86 18.05
N ALA A 514 -20.04 8.83 18.79
CA ALA A 514 -18.64 8.68 19.15
C ALA A 514 -17.72 8.62 17.92
N HIS A 515 -18.14 7.91 16.86
CA HIS A 515 -17.40 7.81 15.61
C HIS A 515 -17.35 9.13 14.85
N ILE A 516 -18.48 9.84 14.75
CA ILE A 516 -18.54 11.16 14.12
C ILE A 516 -17.71 12.18 14.90
N THR A 517 -17.84 12.24 16.23
CA THR A 517 -17.02 13.10 17.08
C THR A 517 -15.53 12.82 16.88
N LEU A 518 -15.11 11.55 16.89
CA LEU A 518 -13.72 11.19 16.63
C LEU A 518 -13.25 11.67 15.25
N LYS A 519 -14.05 11.46 14.18
CA LYS A 519 -13.71 11.93 12.84
C LYS A 519 -13.60 13.45 12.78
N THR A 520 -14.51 14.17 13.42
CA THR A 520 -14.50 15.64 13.46
C THR A 520 -13.29 16.16 14.22
N VAL A 521 -12.95 15.57 15.37
CA VAL A 521 -11.75 15.92 16.15
C VAL A 521 -10.48 15.65 15.35
N LEU A 522 -10.35 14.46 14.75
CA LEU A 522 -9.19 14.13 13.91
C LEU A 522 -9.09 15.04 12.69
N GLY A 523 -10.21 15.37 12.05
CA GLY A 523 -10.28 16.32 10.94
C GLY A 523 -9.85 17.73 11.36
N PHE A 524 -10.31 18.20 12.52
CA PHE A 524 -9.89 19.48 13.09
C PHE A 524 -8.40 19.49 13.46
N LEU A 525 -7.89 18.42 14.08
CA LEU A 525 -6.46 18.27 14.38
C LEU A 525 -5.60 18.27 13.11
N LEU A 526 -6.07 17.60 12.05
CA LEU A 526 -5.40 17.63 10.75
C LEU A 526 -5.42 19.03 10.14
N LEU A 527 -6.57 19.73 10.18
CA LEU A 527 -6.66 21.12 9.72
C LEU A 527 -5.75 22.05 10.54
N ARG A 528 -5.66 21.86 11.85
CA ARG A 528 -4.76 22.61 12.74
C ARG A 528 -3.29 22.28 12.47
N LEU A 529 -2.96 21.02 12.18
CA LEU A 529 -1.62 20.61 11.79
C LEU A 529 -1.24 21.21 10.44
N CYS A 530 -2.15 21.17 9.45
CA CYS A 530 -1.97 21.84 8.16
C CYS A 530 -1.79 23.34 8.36
N TRP A 531 -2.64 23.99 9.15
CA TRP A 531 -2.48 25.40 9.52
C TRP A 531 -1.15 25.65 10.22
N TYR A 532 -0.72 24.78 11.13
CA TYR A 532 0.55 24.90 11.83
C TYR A 532 1.73 24.78 10.86
N ILE A 533 1.73 23.78 9.98
CA ILE A 533 2.75 23.61 8.92
C ILE A 533 2.73 24.83 8.01
N LEU A 534 1.56 25.28 7.55
CA LEU A 534 1.40 26.51 6.79
C LEU A 534 1.92 27.71 7.58
N SER A 535 1.66 27.82 8.88
CA SER A 535 2.17 28.91 9.74
C SER A 535 3.67 28.76 10.08
N LEU A 536 4.27 27.58 9.95
CA LEU A 536 5.73 27.43 10.00
C LEU A 536 6.34 27.85 8.67
N VAL A 537 5.68 27.50 7.57
CA VAL A 537 6.04 27.86 6.20
C VAL A 537 5.74 29.34 5.91
N PHE A 538 4.81 30.00 6.60
CA PHE A 538 4.36 31.37 6.31
C PHE A 538 4.35 32.31 7.53
N GLY A 539 4.35 31.79 8.76
CA GLY A 539 3.96 32.53 9.98
C GLY A 539 5.00 32.63 11.11
N ARG A 540 6.17 31.97 11.05
CA ARG A 540 7.29 32.38 11.94
C ARG A 540 8.01 33.59 11.32
N ARG A 541 7.53 34.78 11.71
CA ARG A 541 7.89 36.16 11.31
C ARG A 541 7.23 36.71 10.04
N CYS A 542 5.90 36.83 10.11
CA CYS A 542 5.17 38.06 9.77
C CYS A 542 5.05 38.92 11.05
N ASN A 543 6.11 39.52 11.59
CA ASN A 543 6.27 40.96 11.34
C ASN A 543 6.17 41.28 9.85
N ILE A 544 5.01 41.80 9.48
CA ILE A 544 4.82 42.61 8.27
C ILE A 544 5.37 44.02 8.58
N ASP A 545 6.61 44.08 9.09
CA ASP A 545 7.49 45.10 8.58
C ASP A 545 7.98 44.55 7.25
N MET A 546 7.21 44.81 6.20
CA MET A 546 7.69 44.80 4.83
C MET A 546 8.70 45.97 4.63
N ILE A 547 9.57 46.20 5.61
CA ILE A 547 10.77 47.02 5.53
C ILE A 547 11.89 46.05 5.23
N VAL A 548 11.82 45.45 4.04
CA VAL A 548 13.07 45.28 3.33
C VAL A 548 13.26 46.62 2.67
N GLU A 549 14.07 47.48 3.29
CA GLU A 549 14.50 48.74 2.67
C GLU A 549 14.84 48.48 1.21
N ASP A 550 14.42 49.37 0.33
CA ASP A 550 14.73 49.29 -1.08
C ASP A 550 16.25 49.09 -1.24
N LEU A 551 16.67 47.97 -1.82
CA LEU A 551 18.09 47.63 -1.89
C LEU A 551 18.74 48.48 -2.97
N GLN A 552 19.65 49.36 -2.55
CA GLN A 552 20.43 50.19 -3.45
C GLN A 552 21.68 49.45 -3.90
N VAL A 553 21.83 49.20 -5.20
CA VAL A 553 22.99 48.53 -5.80
C VAL A 553 23.71 49.53 -6.71
N SER A 554 25.04 49.54 -6.67
CA SER A 554 25.85 50.40 -7.56
C SER A 554 25.62 50.10 -9.04
N LEU A 555 25.89 51.09 -9.90
CA LEU A 555 25.77 50.94 -11.37
C LEU A 555 26.61 49.76 -11.87
N GLU A 556 27.82 49.61 -11.33
CA GLU A 556 28.79 48.60 -11.72
C GLU A 556 28.31 47.20 -11.31
N THR A 557 27.87 47.01 -10.06
CA THR A 557 27.38 45.71 -9.58
C THR A 557 26.06 45.33 -10.24
N PHE A 558 25.16 46.29 -10.46
CA PHE A 558 23.93 46.04 -11.22
C PHE A 558 24.21 45.59 -12.66
N SER A 559 25.20 46.20 -13.32
CA SER A 559 25.54 45.84 -14.70
C SER A 559 26.05 44.40 -14.84
N VAL A 560 26.73 43.86 -13.82
CA VAL A 560 27.18 42.46 -13.80
C VAL A 560 26.02 41.50 -13.51
N MET A 561 25.04 41.92 -12.71
CA MET A 561 23.87 41.11 -12.34
C MET A 561 22.75 41.12 -13.38
N LYS A 562 22.65 42.19 -14.18
CA LYS A 562 21.52 42.44 -15.09
C LYS A 562 21.17 41.25 -16.00
N PRO A 563 22.12 40.55 -16.65
CA PRO A 563 21.80 39.38 -17.50
C PRO A 563 21.08 38.27 -16.73
N LEU A 564 21.50 38.01 -15.48
CA LEU A 564 20.85 37.03 -14.61
C LEU A 564 19.46 37.50 -14.17
N LEU A 565 19.30 38.77 -13.81
CA LEU A 565 18.01 39.31 -13.35
C LEU A 565 16.94 39.19 -14.42
N LEU A 566 17.30 39.32 -15.70
CA LEU A 566 16.37 39.21 -16.82
C LEU A 566 16.02 37.74 -17.10
N THR A 567 17.02 36.87 -17.17
CA THR A 567 16.82 35.44 -17.45
C THR A 567 16.07 34.74 -16.33
N SER A 568 16.42 34.99 -15.07
CA SER A 568 15.72 34.42 -13.90
C SER A 568 14.26 34.85 -13.77
N ARG A 569 13.87 35.99 -14.34
CA ARG A 569 12.46 36.43 -14.42
C ARG A 569 11.66 35.59 -15.41
N LEU A 570 12.22 35.23 -16.55
CA LEU A 570 11.57 34.37 -17.55
C LEU A 570 11.20 33.00 -16.96
N PHE A 571 12.01 32.47 -16.05
CA PHE A 571 11.79 31.17 -15.40
C PHE A 571 11.07 31.25 -14.04
N GLY A 572 10.56 32.44 -13.65
CA GLY A 572 9.84 32.59 -12.38
C GLY A 572 10.69 32.34 -11.13
N LEU A 573 12.00 32.59 -11.20
CA LEU A 573 12.93 32.30 -10.09
C LEU A 573 13.25 33.54 -9.25
N PHE A 574 13.01 34.75 -9.78
CA PHE A 574 13.48 35.98 -9.15
C PHE A 574 12.52 37.15 -9.31
N PRO A 575 11.55 37.33 -8.39
CA PRO A 575 10.47 38.30 -8.52
C PRO A 575 10.89 39.71 -8.06
N ILE A 576 11.87 40.29 -8.74
CA ILE A 576 12.41 41.64 -8.44
C ILE A 576 12.06 42.62 -9.56
N SER A 577 11.56 43.79 -9.16
CA SER A 577 11.53 44.99 -9.99
C SER A 577 12.70 45.91 -9.65
N TYR A 578 13.14 46.72 -10.62
CA TYR A 578 14.23 47.68 -10.39
C TYR A 578 13.98 48.98 -11.15
N LYS A 579 14.46 50.08 -10.58
CA LYS A 579 14.39 51.43 -11.18
C LYS A 579 15.73 52.16 -10.95
N ARG A 580 16.16 52.94 -11.94
CA ARG A 580 17.41 53.71 -11.87
C ARG A 580 17.17 55.02 -11.13
N PHE A 581 18.07 55.37 -10.20
CA PHE A 581 18.07 56.65 -9.48
C PHE A 581 19.50 57.19 -9.47
N GLY A 582 19.84 58.03 -10.46
CA GLY A 582 21.18 58.64 -10.59
C GLY A 582 22.31 57.61 -10.64
N ALA A 583 23.09 57.57 -9.56
CA ALA A 583 24.30 56.74 -9.38
C ALA A 583 24.02 55.30 -8.86
N TYR A 584 22.76 54.93 -8.61
CA TYR A 584 22.43 53.58 -8.12
C TYR A 584 21.13 53.04 -8.75
N TYR A 585 20.95 51.73 -8.67
CA TYR A 585 19.71 51.03 -8.97
C TYR A 585 19.01 50.63 -7.68
N ARG A 586 17.70 50.84 -7.65
CA ARG A 586 16.84 50.46 -6.55
C ARG A 586 16.12 49.17 -6.88
N LEU A 587 16.36 48.11 -6.12
CA LEU A 587 15.74 46.79 -6.29
C LEU A 587 14.64 46.59 -5.25
N LYS A 588 13.45 46.18 -5.70
CA LYS A 588 12.28 45.95 -4.84
C LYS A 588 11.60 44.63 -5.20
N TRP A 589 11.02 43.98 -4.20
CA TRP A 589 10.14 42.84 -4.42
C TRP A 589 8.92 43.22 -5.27
N SER A 590 8.56 42.38 -6.24
CA SER A 590 7.38 42.55 -7.08
C SER A 590 6.38 41.43 -6.83
N ASN A 591 5.23 41.78 -6.23
CA ASN A 591 4.13 40.84 -6.03
C ASN A 591 3.62 40.26 -7.36
N ILE A 592 3.64 41.05 -8.44
CA ILE A 592 3.21 40.61 -9.78
C ILE A 592 4.13 39.48 -10.28
N TYR A 593 5.45 39.66 -10.17
CA TYR A 593 6.39 38.60 -10.59
C TYR A 593 6.39 37.40 -9.65
N ALA A 594 6.06 37.58 -8.37
CA ALA A 594 5.89 36.48 -7.44
C ALA A 594 4.66 35.63 -7.80
N ILE A 595 3.52 36.26 -8.07
CA ILE A 595 2.31 35.58 -8.53
C ILE A 595 2.58 34.84 -9.83
N TYR A 596 3.25 35.48 -10.80
CA TYR A 596 3.68 34.83 -12.04
C TYR A 596 4.52 33.57 -11.77
N SER A 597 5.45 33.63 -10.83
CA SER A 597 6.31 32.48 -10.46
C SER A 597 5.51 31.30 -9.91
N TYR A 598 4.54 31.57 -9.02
CA TYR A 598 3.65 30.54 -8.49
C TYR A 598 2.74 29.94 -9.57
N LEU A 599 2.14 30.77 -10.42
CA LEU A 599 1.24 30.33 -11.49
C LEU A 599 1.97 29.54 -12.57
N LEU A 600 3.18 29.97 -12.96
CA LEU A 600 4.03 29.26 -13.92
C LEU A 600 4.36 27.85 -13.40
N SER A 601 4.80 27.74 -12.14
CA SER A 601 5.12 26.46 -11.54
C SER A 601 3.91 25.55 -11.39
N LEU A 602 2.79 26.08 -10.91
CA LEU A 602 1.58 25.29 -10.72
C LEU A 602 1.09 24.72 -12.04
N THR A 603 1.06 25.55 -13.10
CA THR A 603 0.67 25.13 -14.45
C THR A 603 1.60 24.03 -14.98
N LEU A 604 2.91 24.18 -14.85
CA LEU A 604 3.88 23.17 -15.31
C LEU A 604 3.81 21.86 -14.53
N ILE A 605 3.55 21.92 -13.21
CA ILE A 605 3.37 20.73 -12.37
C ILE A 605 2.08 20.00 -12.77
N ILE A 606 0.97 20.71 -12.93
CA ILE A 606 -0.30 20.12 -13.38
C ILE A 606 -0.12 19.48 -14.76
N TRP A 607 0.54 20.16 -15.70
CA TRP A 607 0.82 19.59 -17.03
C TRP A 607 1.67 18.32 -16.92
N THR A 608 2.71 18.32 -16.09
CA THR A 608 3.57 17.14 -15.88
C THR A 608 2.82 15.97 -15.26
N LEU A 609 2.02 16.21 -14.22
CA LEU A 609 1.23 15.17 -13.55
C LEU A 609 0.13 14.61 -14.47
N THR A 610 -0.53 15.47 -15.23
CA THR A 610 -1.57 15.04 -16.19
C THR A 610 -0.97 14.25 -17.35
N GLY A 611 0.21 14.63 -17.85
CA GLY A 611 0.96 13.85 -18.84
C GLY A 611 1.37 12.47 -18.30
N MET A 612 1.98 12.43 -17.12
CA MET A 612 2.39 11.20 -16.45
C MET A 612 1.21 10.25 -16.19
N MET A 613 0.08 10.79 -15.71
CA MET A 613 -1.13 10.00 -15.47
C MET A 613 -1.77 9.45 -16.76
N ARG A 614 -1.57 10.11 -17.91
CA ARG A 614 -2.05 9.60 -19.20
C ARG A 614 -1.17 8.45 -19.67
N ASP A 615 0.15 8.60 -19.61
CA ASP A 615 1.10 7.54 -19.96
C ASP A 615 0.94 6.29 -19.06
N MET A 616 0.67 6.47 -17.76
CA MET A 616 0.35 5.37 -16.83
C MET A 616 -0.96 4.63 -17.14
N LYS A 617 -1.91 5.29 -17.81
CA LYS A 617 -3.22 4.70 -18.16
C LYS A 617 -3.19 3.97 -19.50
N GLU A 618 -2.19 4.24 -20.33
CA GLU A 618 -1.98 3.46 -21.54
C GLU A 618 -1.44 2.06 -21.21
N VAL A 619 -1.71 1.10 -22.08
CA VAL A 619 -1.18 -0.27 -21.94
C VAL A 619 0.35 -0.19 -21.91
N ALA A 620 1.01 -0.93 -21.00
CA ALA A 620 2.47 -0.87 -20.79
C ALA A 620 3.30 -1.06 -22.08
N GLU A 621 2.73 -1.76 -23.08
CA GLU A 621 3.32 -1.90 -24.40
C GLU A 621 3.44 -0.57 -25.15
N ASN A 622 2.53 0.38 -24.95
CA ASN A 622 2.48 1.67 -25.64
C ASN A 622 3.33 2.78 -24.97
N SER A 623 3.65 2.64 -23.68
CA SER A 623 4.55 3.57 -22.99
C SER A 623 6.01 3.38 -23.41
N LEU A 624 6.74 4.48 -23.57
CA LEU A 624 8.19 4.46 -23.83
C LEU A 624 9.03 4.42 -22.56
N ARG A 625 8.60 5.13 -21.50
CA ARG A 625 9.33 5.23 -20.23
C ARG A 625 8.82 4.23 -19.19
N MET A 626 7.56 3.80 -19.28
CA MET A 626 6.90 2.95 -18.29
C MET A 626 6.54 1.58 -18.89
N THR A 627 7.54 0.93 -19.52
CA THR A 627 7.38 -0.38 -20.17
C THR A 627 7.14 -1.54 -19.21
N ASN A 628 7.53 -1.40 -17.94
CA ASN A 628 7.33 -2.40 -16.89
C ASN A 628 7.26 -1.73 -15.51
N THR A 629 6.85 -2.49 -14.49
CA THR A 629 6.65 -1.96 -13.12
C THR A 629 7.91 -1.35 -12.50
N LYS A 630 9.11 -1.80 -12.91
CA LYS A 630 10.38 -1.21 -12.43
C LYS A 630 10.62 0.16 -13.07
N THR A 631 10.46 0.27 -14.39
CA THR A 631 10.68 1.51 -15.13
C THR A 631 9.58 2.54 -14.85
N GLU A 632 8.36 2.09 -14.57
CA GLU A 632 7.26 2.90 -14.03
C GLU A 632 7.65 3.54 -12.69
N PHE A 633 8.13 2.73 -11.72
CA PHE A 633 8.55 3.22 -10.42
C PHE A 633 9.70 4.23 -10.52
N VAL A 634 10.74 3.92 -11.31
CA VAL A 634 11.89 4.82 -11.52
C VAL A 634 11.46 6.14 -12.14
N THR A 635 10.62 6.10 -13.18
CA THR A 635 10.12 7.31 -13.86
C THR A 635 9.27 8.17 -12.93
N CYS A 636 8.39 7.56 -12.13
CA CYS A 636 7.60 8.27 -11.13
C CYS A 636 8.48 8.92 -10.06
N CYS A 637 9.55 8.25 -9.61
CA CYS A 637 10.51 8.82 -8.67
C CYS A 637 11.25 10.04 -9.28
N ASP A 638 11.77 9.90 -10.49
CA ASP A 638 12.52 10.96 -11.18
C ASP A 638 11.67 12.22 -11.38
N ILE A 639 10.42 12.06 -11.85
CA ILE A 639 9.48 13.17 -12.04
C ILE A 639 9.14 13.82 -10.69
N SER A 640 8.89 13.01 -9.66
CA SER A 640 8.56 13.50 -8.32
C SER A 640 9.71 14.32 -7.71
N ILE A 641 10.97 13.90 -7.89
CA ILE A 641 12.13 14.64 -7.41
C ILE A 641 12.21 16.02 -8.06
N VAL A 642 12.00 16.11 -9.38
CA VAL A 642 12.03 17.39 -10.10
C VAL A 642 10.90 18.32 -9.63
N ILE A 643 9.68 17.80 -9.48
CA ILE A 643 8.53 18.56 -8.96
C ILE A 643 8.84 19.08 -7.54
N LEU A 644 9.36 18.23 -6.65
CA LEU A 644 9.70 18.63 -5.28
C LEU A 644 10.76 19.74 -5.25
N ILE A 645 11.80 19.67 -6.09
CA ILE A 645 12.85 20.71 -6.17
C ILE A 645 12.28 22.05 -6.63
N VAL A 646 11.36 22.05 -7.60
CA VAL A 646 10.71 23.27 -8.11
C VAL A 646 9.73 23.83 -7.08
N CYS A 647 8.84 23.00 -6.53
CA CYS A 647 7.90 23.37 -5.46
C CYS A 647 8.63 24.00 -4.27
N PHE A 648 9.62 23.29 -3.72
CA PHE A 648 10.41 23.79 -2.60
C PHE A 648 11.16 25.07 -3.00
N GLY A 649 11.69 25.14 -4.22
CA GLY A 649 12.33 26.33 -4.79
C GLY A 649 11.45 27.57 -4.70
N ILE A 650 10.20 27.44 -5.13
CA ILE A 650 9.25 28.54 -5.31
C ILE A 650 8.51 28.90 -4.03
N ILE A 651 8.11 27.91 -3.22
CA ILE A 651 7.49 28.16 -1.90
C ILE A 651 8.45 28.91 -0.97
N THR A 652 9.76 28.66 -1.10
CA THR A 652 10.78 29.30 -0.23
C THR A 652 11.28 30.65 -0.75
N LEU A 653 10.79 31.18 -1.88
CA LEU A 653 11.21 32.46 -2.45
C LEU A 653 11.18 33.62 -1.43
N PRO A 654 10.10 33.83 -0.65
CA PRO A 654 10.02 34.91 0.34
C PRO A 654 11.06 34.81 1.46
N PHE A 655 11.56 33.61 1.78
CA PHE A 655 12.60 33.41 2.79
C PHE A 655 14.00 33.61 2.22
N LYS A 656 14.22 33.11 1.00
CA LYS A 656 15.50 33.24 0.28
C LYS A 656 15.81 34.69 -0.08
N ILE A 657 14.78 35.48 -0.36
CA ILE A 657 14.95 36.90 -0.69
C ILE A 657 15.62 37.68 0.45
N ARG A 658 15.26 37.39 1.71
CA ARG A 658 15.87 38.04 2.89
C ARG A 658 17.37 37.75 2.99
N LYS A 659 17.76 36.48 2.77
CA LYS A 659 19.17 36.07 2.74
C LYS A 659 19.93 36.74 1.61
N PHE A 660 19.32 36.84 0.42
CA PHE A 660 19.92 37.53 -0.72
C PHE A 660 20.13 39.03 -0.46
N TRP A 661 19.19 39.70 0.23
CA TRP A 661 19.32 41.13 0.55
C TRP A 661 20.46 41.38 1.52
N LYS A 662 20.58 40.51 2.55
CA LYS A 662 21.71 40.57 3.47
C LYS A 662 23.04 40.40 2.73
N LEU A 663 23.12 39.38 1.87
CA LEU A 663 24.30 39.14 1.02
C LEU A 663 24.65 40.37 0.18
N MET A 664 23.67 40.93 -0.54
CA MET A 664 23.90 42.09 -1.40
C MET A 664 24.29 43.34 -0.61
N ASN A 665 23.76 43.53 0.60
CA ASN A 665 24.16 44.64 1.46
C ASN A 665 25.64 44.51 1.88
N CYS A 666 26.10 43.31 2.25
CA CYS A 666 27.52 43.06 2.52
C CYS A 666 28.39 43.41 1.31
N LEU A 667 27.99 42.97 0.11
CA LEU A 667 28.72 43.26 -1.14
C LEU A 667 28.69 44.75 -1.52
N ASN A 668 27.58 45.45 -1.28
CA ASN A 668 27.46 46.89 -1.52
C ASN A 668 28.33 47.70 -0.54
N GLN A 669 28.46 47.26 0.71
CA GLN A 669 29.38 47.87 1.68
C GLN A 669 30.84 47.69 1.25
N ALA A 670 31.19 46.53 0.71
CA ALA A 670 32.49 46.29 0.11
C ALA A 670 32.75 47.22 -1.09
N ASP A 671 31.73 47.45 -1.93
CA ASP A 671 31.84 48.32 -3.11
C ASP A 671 32.09 49.79 -2.81
N LYS A 672 31.61 50.28 -1.67
CA LYS A 672 31.93 51.63 -1.20
C LYS A 672 33.41 51.81 -0.88
N MET A 673 34.13 50.71 -0.58
CA MET A 673 35.57 50.74 -0.28
C MET A 673 36.40 50.52 -1.55
N ILE A 674 36.06 49.50 -2.35
CA ILE A 674 36.75 49.19 -3.61
C ILE A 674 35.73 48.98 -4.73
N PRO A 675 35.51 49.97 -5.62
CA PRO A 675 34.58 49.84 -6.72
C PRO A 675 35.12 48.91 -7.83
N ILE A 676 34.21 48.33 -8.62
CA ILE A 676 34.58 47.51 -9.78
C ILE A 676 35.10 48.43 -10.89
N LYS A 677 36.40 48.33 -11.22
CA LYS A 677 37.04 49.16 -12.26
C LYS A 677 36.66 48.80 -13.71
N SER A 678 36.14 47.59 -13.99
CA SER A 678 35.84 47.12 -15.36
C SER A 678 34.56 46.25 -15.49
N PRO A 679 33.37 46.81 -15.19
CA PRO A 679 32.11 46.04 -15.17
C PRO A 679 31.77 45.35 -16.49
N ARG A 680 32.04 45.99 -17.64
CA ARG A 680 31.72 45.46 -18.98
C ARG A 680 32.33 44.07 -19.23
N LYS A 681 33.58 43.85 -18.80
CA LYS A 681 34.28 42.56 -18.98
C LYS A 681 33.55 41.44 -18.23
N PHE A 682 33.11 41.70 -17.00
CA PHE A 682 32.42 40.73 -16.17
C PHE A 682 30.97 40.48 -16.64
N THR A 683 30.28 41.53 -17.10
CA THR A 683 28.96 41.39 -17.73
C THR A 683 29.03 40.49 -18.96
N MET A 684 30.02 40.67 -19.83
CA MET A 684 30.19 39.82 -21.02
C MET A 684 30.52 38.37 -20.63
N ALA A 685 31.35 38.14 -19.62
CA ALA A 685 31.61 36.79 -19.11
C ALA A 685 30.33 36.10 -18.60
N SER A 686 29.46 36.83 -17.90
CA SER A 686 28.14 36.33 -17.46
C SER A 686 27.23 36.00 -18.65
N ILE A 687 27.20 36.86 -19.68
CA ILE A 687 26.41 36.63 -20.90
C ILE A 687 26.92 35.41 -21.66
N TYR A 688 28.24 35.28 -21.88
CA TYR A 688 28.81 34.10 -22.55
C TYR A 688 28.51 32.81 -21.80
N PHE A 689 28.61 32.81 -20.46
CA PHE A 689 28.25 31.65 -19.65
C PHE A 689 26.77 31.28 -19.82
N LEU A 690 25.86 32.27 -19.78
CA LEU A 690 24.43 32.04 -20.01
C LEU A 690 24.16 31.48 -21.41
N LEU A 691 24.79 32.03 -22.45
CA LEU A 691 24.66 31.55 -23.82
C LEU A 691 25.17 30.12 -23.97
N ILE A 692 26.31 29.77 -23.35
CA ILE A 692 26.83 28.40 -23.36
C ILE A 692 25.82 27.45 -22.70
N VAL A 693 25.33 27.77 -21.49
CA VAL A 693 24.39 26.89 -20.77
C VAL A 693 23.09 26.71 -21.54
N ILE A 694 22.51 27.78 -22.08
CA ILE A 694 21.27 27.72 -22.86
C ILE A 694 21.50 26.93 -24.14
N SER A 695 22.59 27.19 -24.88
CA SER A 695 22.90 26.46 -26.11
C SER A 695 23.15 24.97 -25.86
N THR A 696 23.91 24.61 -24.81
CA THR A 696 24.12 23.21 -24.44
C THR A 696 22.81 22.53 -24.05
N PHE A 697 21.97 23.19 -23.25
CA PHE A 697 20.66 22.64 -22.88
C PHE A 697 19.76 22.44 -24.11
N SER A 698 19.70 23.43 -25.01
CA SER A 698 18.94 23.33 -26.25
C SER A 698 19.46 22.19 -27.14
N ILE A 699 20.78 22.02 -27.27
CA ILE A 699 21.36 20.91 -28.04
C ILE A 699 20.99 19.57 -27.42
N LEU A 700 21.15 19.41 -26.10
CA LEU A 700 20.79 18.16 -25.41
C LEU A 700 19.30 17.85 -25.56
N PHE A 701 18.44 18.85 -25.38
CA PHE A 701 17.00 18.72 -25.56
C PHE A 701 16.64 18.31 -27.00
N SER A 702 17.27 18.93 -28.00
CA SER A 702 17.08 18.56 -29.41
C SER A 702 17.57 17.15 -29.70
N CYS A 703 18.73 16.74 -29.18
CA CYS A 703 19.24 15.38 -29.33
C CYS A 703 18.29 14.35 -28.71
N ASP A 704 17.75 14.64 -27.53
CA ASP A 704 16.81 13.77 -26.83
C ASP A 704 15.51 13.64 -27.63
N ILE A 705 14.93 14.76 -28.11
CA ILE A 705 13.77 14.74 -29.01
C ILE A 705 14.03 13.90 -30.25
N VAL A 706 15.15 14.11 -30.95
CA VAL A 706 15.49 13.38 -32.17
C VAL A 706 15.65 11.88 -31.88
N SER A 707 16.29 11.52 -30.77
CA SER A 707 16.43 10.13 -30.34
C SER A 707 15.08 9.47 -30.07
N TRP A 708 14.15 10.17 -29.41
CA TRP A 708 12.81 9.64 -29.13
C TRP A 708 11.94 9.57 -30.36
N PHE A 709 11.98 10.59 -31.23
CA PHE A 709 11.28 10.59 -32.51
C PHE A 709 11.71 9.40 -33.37
N ARG A 710 13.01 9.11 -33.42
CA ARG A 710 13.53 7.94 -34.16
C ARG A 710 13.01 6.62 -33.59
N LYS A 711 13.11 6.41 -32.27
CA LYS A 711 12.61 5.18 -31.62
C LYS A 711 11.10 5.00 -31.77
N LEU A 712 10.32 6.08 -31.70
CA LEU A 712 8.87 6.04 -31.87
C LEU A 712 8.47 5.70 -33.31
N ASN A 713 9.17 6.29 -34.29
CA ASN A 713 8.96 5.98 -35.69
C ASN A 713 9.34 4.53 -36.02
N GLU A 714 10.46 4.02 -35.49
CA GLU A 714 10.88 2.62 -35.63
C GLU A 714 9.86 1.66 -35.01
N ALA A 715 9.12 2.09 -33.97
CA ALA A 715 8.07 1.32 -33.32
C ALA A 715 6.65 1.55 -33.90
N GLY A 716 6.51 2.32 -34.99
CA GLY A 716 5.21 2.60 -35.64
C GLY A 716 4.27 3.52 -34.83
N ARG A 717 4.78 4.33 -33.90
CA ARG A 717 4.00 5.16 -32.98
C ARG A 717 4.07 6.65 -33.33
N ASN A 718 3.04 7.41 -32.97
CA ASN A 718 2.98 8.85 -33.20
C ASN A 718 3.91 9.62 -32.20
N PRO A 719 5.00 10.26 -32.67
CA PRO A 719 5.94 10.94 -31.78
C PRO A 719 5.38 12.18 -31.08
N PHE A 720 4.36 12.81 -31.68
CA PHE A 720 3.76 14.03 -31.15
C PHE A 720 3.01 13.79 -29.84
N THR A 721 2.48 12.58 -29.63
CA THR A 721 1.79 12.20 -28.39
C THR A 721 2.75 12.21 -27.20
N TYR A 722 3.90 11.54 -27.34
CA TYR A 722 4.95 11.51 -26.32
C TYR A 722 5.46 12.91 -25.98
N PHE A 723 5.72 13.72 -27.01
CA PHE A 723 6.16 15.09 -26.81
C PHE A 723 5.15 15.90 -25.99
N ARG A 724 3.86 15.81 -26.31
CA ARG A 724 2.79 16.53 -25.62
C ARG A 724 2.69 16.17 -24.13
N GLU A 725 2.98 14.91 -23.78
CA GLU A 725 2.84 14.39 -22.42
C GLU A 725 4.03 14.74 -21.52
N TYR A 726 5.24 14.79 -22.09
CA TYR A 726 6.46 15.06 -21.33
C TYR A 726 7.01 16.49 -21.46
N LEU A 727 6.42 17.34 -22.31
CA LEU A 727 6.87 18.72 -22.50
C LEU A 727 6.88 19.53 -21.18
N GLY A 728 5.86 19.38 -20.34
CA GLY A 728 5.81 20.02 -19.02
C GLY A 728 7.01 19.65 -18.12
N PHE A 729 7.44 18.39 -18.17
CA PHE A 729 8.58 17.88 -17.41
C PHE A 729 9.90 18.54 -17.85
N TYR A 730 10.13 18.70 -19.17
CA TYR A 730 11.32 19.38 -19.68
C TYR A 730 11.38 20.85 -19.28
N PHE A 731 10.24 21.56 -19.27
CA PHE A 731 10.17 22.93 -18.78
C PHE A 731 10.47 23.03 -17.26
N LEU A 732 10.00 22.08 -16.46
CA LEU A 732 10.39 22.01 -15.04
C LEU A 732 11.90 21.78 -14.88
N TYR A 733 12.50 20.95 -15.73
CA TYR A 733 13.95 20.71 -15.72
C TYR A 733 14.76 21.97 -16.08
N ALA A 734 14.27 22.78 -17.02
CA ALA A 734 14.87 24.07 -17.36
C ALA A 734 14.86 25.03 -16.14
N ILE A 735 13.79 25.05 -15.34
CA ILE A 735 13.74 25.83 -14.09
C ILE A 735 14.81 25.35 -13.09
N VAL A 736 15.01 24.03 -12.95
CA VAL A 736 16.05 23.46 -12.08
C VAL A 736 17.45 23.90 -12.53
N ILE A 737 17.75 23.83 -13.83
CA ILE A 737 19.03 24.27 -14.39
C ILE A 737 19.26 25.76 -14.14
N MET A 738 18.25 26.59 -14.39
CA MET A 738 18.34 28.04 -14.22
C MET A 738 18.54 28.46 -12.75
N LYS A 739 18.04 27.67 -11.80
CA LYS A 739 18.35 27.84 -10.38
C LYS A 739 19.84 27.59 -10.08
N GLY A 740 20.46 26.61 -10.73
CA GLY A 740 21.90 26.37 -10.66
C GLY A 740 22.72 27.52 -11.26
N VAL A 741 22.28 28.05 -12.40
CA VAL A 741 22.88 29.24 -13.04
C VAL A 741 22.80 30.47 -12.14
N PHE A 742 21.67 30.68 -11.46
CA PHE A 742 21.50 31.76 -10.49
C PHE A 742 22.51 31.66 -9.35
N PHE A 743 22.69 30.46 -8.80
CA PHE A 743 23.68 30.21 -7.76
C PHE A 743 25.11 30.50 -8.24
N TRP A 744 25.47 30.05 -9.44
CA TRP A 744 26.78 30.32 -10.03
C TRP A 744 27.08 31.83 -10.12
N HIS A 745 26.10 32.65 -10.51
CA HIS A 745 26.28 34.10 -10.62
C HIS A 745 26.53 34.78 -9.27
N VAL A 746 25.87 34.31 -8.21
CA VAL A 746 26.12 34.78 -6.85
C VAL A 746 27.57 34.50 -6.45
N VAL A 747 28.06 33.28 -6.70
CA VAL A 747 29.46 32.91 -6.44
C VAL A 747 30.42 33.70 -7.33
N PHE A 748 30.07 33.92 -8.59
CA PHE A 748 30.87 34.70 -9.54
C PHE A 748 31.06 36.15 -9.07
N LEU A 749 30.01 36.79 -8.55
CA LEU A 749 30.11 38.13 -7.97
C LEU A 749 31.10 38.19 -6.81
N ILE A 750 31.05 37.22 -5.89
CA ILE A 750 31.98 37.21 -4.76
C ILE A 750 33.41 36.92 -5.22
N LYS A 751 33.59 36.05 -6.22
CA LYS A 751 34.89 35.78 -6.85
C LYS A 751 35.51 37.04 -7.46
N ILE A 752 34.70 37.90 -8.08
CA ILE A 752 35.15 39.21 -8.58
C ILE A 752 35.68 40.06 -7.42
N LYS A 753 34.94 40.15 -6.31
CA LYS A 753 35.37 40.93 -5.13
C LYS A 753 36.67 40.39 -4.52
N ILE A 754 36.81 39.07 -4.39
CA ILE A 754 38.05 38.44 -3.93
C ILE A 754 39.23 38.75 -4.88
N SER A 755 39.00 38.74 -6.19
CA SER A 755 40.03 39.12 -7.16
C SER A 755 40.44 40.57 -7.01
N LEU A 756 39.50 41.48 -6.72
CA LEU A 756 39.81 42.89 -6.45
C LEU A 756 40.63 43.04 -5.18
N LEU A 757 40.27 42.35 -4.09
CA LEU A 757 41.06 42.32 -2.85
C LEU A 757 42.49 41.86 -3.12
N ASN A 758 42.67 40.75 -3.83
CA ASN A 758 43.99 40.21 -4.15
C ASN A 758 44.82 41.18 -5.01
N ASN A 759 44.20 41.83 -6.00
CA ASN A 759 44.92 42.79 -6.85
C ASN A 759 45.37 44.04 -6.06
N ASN A 760 44.54 44.54 -5.14
CA ASN A 760 44.93 45.68 -4.29
C ASN A 760 45.98 45.28 -3.24
N LEU A 761 45.91 44.06 -2.68
CA LEU A 761 46.96 43.53 -1.80
C LEU A 761 48.30 43.34 -2.53
N LEU A 762 48.27 42.90 -3.80
CA LEU A 762 49.46 42.81 -4.63
C LEU A 762 50.05 44.17 -4.95
N ASP A 763 49.21 45.17 -5.25
CA ASP A 763 49.65 46.55 -5.48
C ASP A 763 50.34 47.14 -4.23
N ILE A 764 49.77 46.91 -3.04
CA ILE A 764 50.39 47.27 -1.76
C ILE A 764 51.70 46.51 -1.55
N LYS A 765 51.77 45.21 -1.86
CA LYS A 765 53.01 44.43 -1.78
C LYS A 765 54.10 45.04 -2.66
N HIS A 766 53.78 45.39 -3.91
CA HIS A 766 54.73 46.03 -4.80
C HIS A 766 55.21 47.38 -4.23
N ARG A 767 54.29 48.25 -3.80
CA ARG A 767 54.63 49.54 -3.18
C ARG A 767 55.47 49.40 -1.89
N ALA A 768 55.15 48.44 -1.03
CA ALA A 768 55.90 48.16 0.20
C ALA A 768 57.31 47.61 -0.10
N SER A 769 57.45 46.72 -1.08
CA SER A 769 58.76 46.22 -1.52
C SER A 769 59.64 47.31 -2.14
N THR A 770 59.04 48.23 -2.90
CA THR A 770 59.76 49.38 -3.47
C THR A 770 60.21 50.35 -2.38
N ASN A 771 59.38 50.63 -1.37
CA ASN A 771 59.75 51.48 -0.24
C ASN A 771 60.86 50.85 0.63
N ALA A 772 60.83 49.53 0.86
CA ALA A 772 61.91 48.82 1.56
C ALA A 772 63.23 48.89 0.78
N HIS A 773 63.19 48.74 -0.55
CA HIS A 773 64.36 48.92 -1.41
C HIS A 773 64.93 50.34 -1.40
N ILE A 774 64.07 51.37 -1.40
CA ILE A 774 64.49 52.77 -1.31
C ILE A 774 65.13 53.06 0.06
N ASN A 775 64.53 52.62 1.16
CA ASN A 775 65.10 52.77 2.50
C ASN A 775 66.45 52.03 2.65
N ALA A 776 66.58 50.84 2.06
CA ALA A 776 67.85 50.10 2.03
C ALA A 776 68.91 50.82 1.18
N MET A 777 68.53 51.44 0.06
CA MET A 777 69.43 52.27 -0.76
C MET A 777 69.85 53.56 -0.03
N GLU A 778 68.97 54.15 0.79
CA GLU A 778 69.28 55.34 1.60
C GLU A 778 70.23 54.99 2.78
N LEU A 779 70.07 53.82 3.40
CA LEU A 779 70.99 53.25 4.40
C LEU A 779 72.37 52.88 3.81
N VAL A 780 72.40 52.37 2.58
CA VAL A 780 73.66 52.09 1.85
C VAL A 780 74.31 53.40 1.37
N GLY A 781 73.51 54.40 0.98
CA GLY A 781 73.95 55.75 0.61
C GLY A 781 74.52 56.54 1.79
N GLN A 782 73.93 56.43 2.98
CA GLN A 782 74.48 57.02 4.20
C GLN A 782 75.78 56.34 4.63
N ARG A 783 75.94 55.03 4.41
CA ARG A 783 77.22 54.33 4.66
C ARG A 783 78.32 54.65 3.64
N SER A 784 77.98 55.07 2.42
CA SER A 784 78.97 55.50 1.42
C SER A 784 79.34 56.99 1.50
N LEU A 785 78.52 57.81 2.16
CA LEU A 785 78.78 59.24 2.39
C LEU A 785 79.75 59.53 3.56
N ASP A 786 79.99 58.58 4.47
CA ASP A 786 81.00 58.71 5.53
C ASP A 786 82.45 58.41 5.06
N VAL A 787 82.67 58.03 3.80
CA VAL A 787 83.99 57.55 3.31
C VAL A 787 84.60 58.41 2.20
N ILE A 788 83.94 59.44 1.66
CA ILE A 788 84.54 60.27 0.60
C ILE A 788 84.38 61.77 0.90
N SER A 789 85.30 62.28 1.71
CA SER A 789 85.77 63.66 1.61
C SER A 789 86.68 63.76 0.38
N THR A 790 86.25 64.44 -0.69
CA THR A 790 87.04 65.38 -1.52
C THR A 790 86.34 65.70 -2.85
N THR A 791 86.12 67.00 -3.08
CA THR A 791 86.24 67.73 -4.35
C THR A 791 85.24 67.45 -5.51
N THR A 792 84.21 68.29 -5.56
CA THR A 792 83.76 69.12 -6.70
C THR A 792 83.73 68.52 -8.12
N THR A 793 82.82 67.60 -8.45
CA THR A 793 82.29 67.47 -9.84
C THR A 793 80.96 66.70 -9.94
N LEU A 794 79.87 67.10 -9.28
CA LEU A 794 78.57 66.43 -9.49
C LEU A 794 77.35 67.33 -9.25
N GLN A 795 77.43 68.58 -9.71
CA GLN A 795 76.35 69.57 -9.60
C GLN A 795 75.35 69.54 -10.78
N PHE A 796 75.35 68.48 -11.61
CA PHE A 796 74.58 68.46 -12.86
C PHE A 796 73.64 67.25 -13.05
N LEU A 797 73.45 66.39 -12.04
CA LEU A 797 72.54 65.24 -12.12
C LEU A 797 71.44 65.21 -11.04
N SER A 798 71.35 66.22 -10.17
CA SER A 798 70.36 66.25 -9.08
C SER A 798 69.02 66.92 -9.44
N SER A 799 68.79 67.31 -10.70
CA SER A 799 67.62 68.10 -11.09
C SER A 799 66.59 67.39 -11.97
N SER A 800 66.80 66.13 -12.37
CA SER A 800 65.88 65.44 -13.30
C SER A 800 65.18 64.18 -12.76
N VAL A 801 65.40 63.79 -11.50
CA VAL A 801 64.77 62.57 -10.91
C VAL A 801 63.88 62.87 -9.69
N THR A 802 63.84 64.11 -9.21
CA THR A 802 63.17 64.46 -7.94
C THR A 802 61.69 64.84 -8.04
N ASN A 803 61.05 64.74 -9.21
CA ASN A 803 59.67 65.23 -9.39
C ASN A 803 58.55 64.18 -9.52
N GLU A 804 58.78 62.88 -9.28
CA GLU A 804 57.69 61.89 -9.34
C GLU A 804 57.71 60.76 -8.31
N LEU A 805 58.30 60.97 -7.12
CA LEU A 805 58.19 60.00 -6.01
C LEU A 805 57.71 60.71 -4.74
N LYS A 806 56.38 60.85 -4.61
CA LYS A 806 55.75 61.21 -3.34
C LYS A 806 56.01 60.10 -2.32
N PHE A 807 56.77 60.41 -1.28
CA PHE A 807 56.97 59.56 -0.12
C PHE A 807 55.61 59.27 0.54
N GLU A 808 55.09 58.05 0.38
CA GLU A 808 53.80 57.66 0.95
C GLU A 808 53.99 57.35 2.44
N SER A 809 53.43 58.18 3.33
CA SER A 809 53.61 57.99 4.78
C SER A 809 53.09 56.63 5.25
N SER A 810 53.79 55.96 6.17
CA SER A 810 53.36 54.69 6.81
C SER A 810 51.88 54.73 7.26
N LYS A 811 51.41 55.90 7.72
CA LYS A 811 50.02 56.17 8.11
C LYS A 811 48.99 56.03 6.97
N THR A 812 49.37 56.29 5.73
CA THR A 812 48.49 56.14 4.54
C THR A 812 48.30 54.65 4.20
N LEU A 813 49.39 53.88 4.17
CA LEU A 813 49.38 52.43 3.95
C LEU A 813 48.58 51.70 5.04
N VAL A 814 48.72 52.11 6.31
CA VAL A 814 47.94 51.59 7.43
C VAL A 814 46.43 51.84 7.26
N LYS A 815 46.03 53.03 6.79
CA LYS A 815 44.62 53.34 6.49
C LYS A 815 44.07 52.52 5.32
N GLU A 816 44.84 52.35 4.25
CA GLU A 816 44.45 51.50 3.11
C GLU A 816 44.29 50.04 3.54
N PHE A 817 45.22 49.50 4.33
CA PHE A 817 45.17 48.13 4.81
C PHE A 817 44.00 47.89 5.78
N MET A 818 43.68 48.86 6.64
CA MET A 818 42.46 48.82 7.46
C MET A 818 41.18 48.80 6.60
N ALA A 819 41.15 49.53 5.48
CA ALA A 819 40.03 49.48 4.54
C ALA A 819 39.93 48.09 3.85
N LEU A 820 41.06 47.48 3.48
CA LEU A 820 41.11 46.11 2.94
C LEU A 820 40.69 45.05 3.97
N THR A 821 40.99 45.27 5.26
CA THR A 821 40.53 44.43 6.39
C THR A 821 39.02 44.42 6.48
N LYS A 822 38.39 45.60 6.48
CA LYS A 822 36.93 45.72 6.48
C LYS A 822 36.30 45.16 5.19
N TYR A 823 36.96 45.33 4.05
CA TYR A 823 36.53 44.73 2.77
C TYR A 823 36.54 43.20 2.83
N HIS A 824 37.61 42.61 3.38
CA HIS A 824 37.72 41.17 3.58
C HIS A 824 36.64 40.63 4.53
N GLU A 825 36.40 41.30 5.66
CA GLU A 825 35.36 40.95 6.61
C GLU A 825 33.97 40.90 5.95
N LYS A 826 33.64 41.89 5.11
CA LYS A 826 32.37 41.92 4.38
C LYS A 826 32.26 40.82 3.31
N ILE A 827 33.38 40.43 2.70
CA ILE A 827 33.41 39.25 1.84
C ILE A 827 33.16 37.98 2.66
N VAL A 828 33.81 37.80 3.81
CA VAL A 828 33.61 36.64 4.70
C VAL A 828 32.14 36.53 5.11
N GLU A 829 31.52 37.64 5.55
CA GLU A 829 30.10 37.66 5.89
C GLU A 829 29.20 37.24 4.71
N ALA A 830 29.52 37.72 3.50
CA ALA A 830 28.82 37.32 2.27
C ALA A 830 28.97 35.81 1.97
N VAL A 831 30.17 35.25 2.18
CA VAL A 831 30.45 33.83 1.98
C VAL A 831 29.71 32.97 3.00
N ASP A 832 29.67 33.40 4.26
CA ASP A 832 28.95 32.69 5.33
C ASP A 832 27.44 32.65 5.08
N ILE A 833 26.85 33.70 4.51
CA ILE A 833 25.43 33.71 4.13
C ILE A 833 25.15 32.67 3.03
N VAL A 834 26.07 32.52 2.08
CA VAL A 834 25.97 31.52 0.99
C VAL A 834 26.17 30.10 1.54
N ASN A 835 27.16 29.87 2.41
CA ASN A 835 27.48 28.56 2.99
C ASN A 835 26.45 28.06 4.00
N ASN A 836 25.91 28.93 4.86
CA ASN A 836 24.83 28.58 5.79
C ASN A 836 23.50 28.26 5.07
N SER A 837 23.50 28.28 3.73
CA SER A 837 22.37 27.90 2.91
C SER A 837 22.56 26.53 2.22
N ILE A 838 23.79 25.99 2.08
CA ILE A 838 24.11 24.69 1.44
C ILE A 838 25.50 24.19 1.92
N GLU A 839 25.61 22.95 2.40
CA GLU A 839 26.82 22.35 3.02
C GLU A 839 27.89 21.83 2.00
N TYR A 840 29.19 21.94 2.37
CA TYR A 840 30.48 21.41 1.77
C TYR A 840 31.23 22.20 0.65
N GLY A 841 32.57 22.34 0.73
CA GLY A 841 33.35 23.45 0.11
C GLY A 841 34.69 23.18 -0.63
N ILE A 842 35.46 24.26 -0.94
CA ILE A 842 36.76 24.28 -1.68
C ILE A 842 37.74 25.40 -1.15
N HIS A 843 39.05 25.31 -1.46
CA HIS A 843 40.26 25.88 -0.79
C HIS A 843 40.76 27.31 -1.13
N HIS A 844 41.56 27.85 -0.18
CA HIS A 844 41.85 29.25 0.19
C HIS A 844 43.29 29.77 -0.12
N LYS A 845 44.04 29.14 -1.04
CA LYS A 845 45.51 29.18 -1.02
C LYS A 845 46.19 30.50 -1.47
N LYS A 846 45.55 31.31 -2.33
CA LYS A 846 46.22 32.46 -3.00
C LYS A 846 46.37 33.72 -2.14
N THR A 847 45.35 34.08 -1.35
CA THR A 847 45.40 35.26 -0.46
C THR A 847 46.36 35.04 0.70
N LEU A 848 46.39 33.83 1.26
CA LEU A 848 47.33 33.45 2.32
C LEU A 848 48.79 33.56 1.86
N ASN A 849 49.11 33.11 0.64
CA ASN A 849 50.47 33.23 0.10
C ASN A 849 50.92 34.70 -0.02
N ILE A 850 50.03 35.61 -0.47
CA ILE A 850 50.35 37.05 -0.59
C ILE A 850 50.61 37.67 0.80
N LEU A 851 49.85 37.27 1.82
CA LEU A 851 50.03 37.74 3.20
C LEU A 851 51.31 37.20 3.83
N CYS A 852 51.63 35.92 3.64
CA CYS A 852 52.89 35.34 4.09
C CYS A 852 54.08 36.06 3.46
N ASP A 853 54.02 36.36 2.16
CA ASP A 853 55.07 37.12 1.49
C ASP A 853 55.18 38.56 2.04
N LEU A 854 54.05 39.23 2.31
CA LEU A 854 54.05 40.59 2.92
C LEU A 854 54.69 40.60 4.32
N LEU A 855 54.48 39.55 5.13
CA LEU A 855 55.11 39.40 6.44
C LEU A 855 56.63 39.17 6.37
N THR A 856 57.16 38.77 5.20
CA THR A 856 58.60 38.63 4.95
C THR A 856 59.29 39.92 4.47
N CYS A 857 58.54 40.99 4.17
CA CYS A 857 59.11 42.30 3.81
C CYS A 857 59.53 43.10 5.07
N GLU A 858 60.51 44.01 4.95
CA GLU A 858 60.85 44.98 5.99
C GLU A 858 59.73 46.03 6.12
N LEU A 859 58.83 45.81 7.09
CA LEU A 859 57.70 46.69 7.40
C LEU A 859 57.92 47.41 8.74
N ASP A 860 57.45 48.66 8.82
CA ASP A 860 57.31 49.41 10.09
C ASP A 860 56.45 48.63 11.11
N GLU A 861 56.75 48.77 12.41
CA GLU A 861 56.17 47.97 13.51
C GLU A 861 54.63 48.08 13.57
N GLU A 862 54.09 49.26 13.27
CA GLU A 862 52.64 49.48 13.26
C GLU A 862 51.97 48.74 12.08
N LEU A 863 52.58 48.77 10.90
CA LEU A 863 52.09 48.06 9.71
C LEU A 863 52.23 46.54 9.86
N LYS A 864 53.33 46.06 10.44
CA LYS A 864 53.57 44.64 10.74
C LYS A 864 52.53 44.07 11.69
N LYS A 865 52.12 44.83 12.72
CA LYS A 865 51.00 44.45 13.61
C LYS A 865 49.68 44.32 12.88
N VAL A 866 49.35 45.26 11.99
CA VAL A 866 48.10 45.24 11.21
C VAL A 866 48.08 44.09 10.19
N VAL A 867 49.20 43.81 9.49
CA VAL A 867 49.32 42.66 8.58
C VAL A 867 49.22 41.33 9.34
N THR A 868 49.80 41.25 10.53
CA THR A 868 49.71 40.06 11.41
C THR A 868 48.28 39.84 11.90
N LEU A 869 47.59 40.89 12.33
CA LEU A 869 46.16 40.84 12.71
C LEU A 869 45.27 40.38 11.56
N PHE A 870 45.46 40.92 10.35
CA PHE A 870 44.72 40.48 9.16
C PHE A 870 45.04 39.03 8.80
N SER A 871 46.29 38.60 8.93
CA SER A 871 46.71 37.22 8.65
C SER A 871 46.13 36.22 9.66
N LEU A 872 46.06 36.61 10.93
CA LEU A 872 45.35 35.84 11.98
C LEU A 872 43.85 35.78 11.68
N GLN A 873 43.21 36.92 11.41
CA GLN A 873 41.78 36.99 11.07
C GLN A 873 41.45 36.15 9.82
N HIS A 874 42.31 36.19 8.80
CA HIS A 874 42.20 35.39 7.58
C HIS A 874 42.40 33.88 7.83
N SER A 875 43.31 33.51 8.74
CA SER A 875 43.60 32.11 9.09
C SER A 875 42.48 31.46 9.91
N TYR A 876 41.80 32.25 10.75
CA TYR A 876 40.62 31.83 11.51
C TYR A 876 39.34 31.75 10.67
N CYS A 877 39.18 32.60 9.64
CA CYS A 877 37.99 32.66 8.79
C CYS A 877 38.18 32.00 7.40
N LYS A 878 38.09 30.67 7.33
CA LYS A 878 38.17 29.93 6.03
C LYS A 878 36.94 30.16 5.15
N LEU A 879 37.05 31.01 4.13
CA LEU A 879 36.15 31.15 2.96
C LEU A 879 36.03 29.81 2.21
N LYS A 880 34.87 29.17 2.30
CA LYS A 880 34.53 27.98 1.52
C LYS A 880 33.48 28.36 0.47
N PHE A 881 33.57 27.83 -0.75
CA PHE A 881 32.47 27.90 -1.73
C PHE A 881 32.19 26.50 -2.28
N SER A 882 30.92 26.12 -2.36
CA SER A 882 30.46 24.83 -2.88
C SER A 882 30.19 24.90 -4.39
N SER A 883 30.59 23.89 -5.16
CA SER A 883 30.11 23.71 -6.55
C SER A 883 28.72 23.05 -6.57
N CYS A 884 27.82 23.63 -7.38
CA CYS A 884 26.50 23.17 -7.82
C CYS A 884 25.85 21.98 -7.08
N GLY A 885 24.77 22.28 -6.34
CA GLY A 885 23.91 21.31 -5.65
C GLY A 885 23.18 20.34 -6.57
N TYR A 886 23.84 19.23 -6.89
CA TYR A 886 23.19 17.95 -7.15
C TYR A 886 23.52 17.00 -5.99
N PHE A 887 22.51 16.29 -5.51
CA PHE A 887 22.65 15.25 -4.49
C PHE A 887 23.82 14.32 -4.86
N LYS A 888 24.84 14.25 -4.02
CA LYS A 888 25.78 13.13 -4.07
C LYS A 888 25.04 11.94 -3.46
N ILE A 889 24.29 11.20 -4.28
CA ILE A 889 23.85 9.86 -3.89
C ILE A 889 25.12 9.10 -3.54
N ASN A 890 25.20 8.65 -2.29
CA ASN A 890 26.34 7.90 -1.82
C ASN A 890 26.42 6.60 -2.64
N ARG A 891 27.47 6.44 -3.46
CA ARG A 891 27.71 5.20 -4.23
C ARG A 891 27.84 3.97 -3.32
N SER A 892 28.09 4.15 -2.02
CA SER A 892 28.10 3.05 -1.05
C SER A 892 26.70 2.52 -0.70
N LEU A 893 25.62 3.26 -0.98
CA LEU A 893 24.24 2.79 -0.75
C LEU A 893 23.72 1.92 -1.91
N LEU A 894 24.37 1.99 -3.07
CA LEU A 894 24.05 1.19 -4.27
C LEU A 894 24.92 -0.08 -4.40
N THR A 895 25.90 -0.25 -3.52
CA THR A 895 26.80 -1.43 -3.49
C THR A 895 26.60 -2.31 -2.26
N SER A 896 25.58 -2.04 -1.43
CA SER A 896 25.15 -2.95 -0.35
C SER A 896 23.89 -3.74 -0.70
N VAL A 897 23.52 -3.80 -1.98
CA VAL A 897 22.64 -4.83 -2.55
C VAL A 897 23.38 -5.46 -3.73
N ASN A 898 24.39 -6.24 -3.38
CA ASN A 898 24.77 -7.50 -4.01
C ASN A 898 25.56 -8.30 -2.98
#